data_AF-A0A2N1J6I5-F1
#
_entry.id   AF-A0A2N1J6I5-F1
#
_cell.length_a   1.000
_cell.length_b   1.000
_cell.length_c   1.000
_cell.angle_alpha   90.00
_cell.angle_beta   90.00
_cell.angle_gamma   90.00
#
_symmetry.space_group_name_H-M   'P 1'
#
loop_
_entity.id
_entity.type
_entity.pdbx_description
1 polymer ?
#
loop_
_entity_poly.entity_id
_entity_poly.type
_entity_poly.pdbx_seq_one_letter_code
_entity_poly.pdbx_strand_id
1 'polypeptide(L)'
;MKTYNYSIDNQNDINKIEFQKFKNHKNILVQIFCGDYKLQEYSNTIIKKLPQAKCIGATTDGEIIENQVTTNSSVISISIFENTNLQTAYCTNKDSFKNGQELAQELITKNTKLLIIFTDGTVTNAEEFLKGVESINSKVIICGGMAGDNSEFIQTYISCNNKVLKRGSVAVALNSNILKVYNDYRFNWSTIGVGHTINKVKGNRVYSISGMKPTDFYAKYLGEEVAKELPTTGIEFPLIIENGSIKTARAVLKKHKDKTLSFSGNFNEGDVVKLGFGNAEMIMQNPINELKNLLEEFKPQSFFLYSCMARRRFMPSFINVEIEPFSNITSTSGFFTYAEFFHNKGHNELLNQTLTIVALSEDLSKEKIQIKQLHNKSNNKDARTIKALAHLIEQSSQDYDIQTKKLHKQKAYSNSILASQKQFLRHTVHETSTPLSVIMSNIELYEMIHGKNEYISNIEVAMKNISSIHDDLSFLIKKDQLVYNKIQIDLVDYVRSRIDFFSQVALQVKSNFIFFANEERMPIFFSESKLQRIVDNNLTNAIKYTFENENIYVDLKRKKSDYILSISSHSCVIQDPKKIFEEYYREEKTQKGFGLGLNLVKRVCEEENIQIDVVSDKNNTCFTYTFKGEASENLTT
;
A
#
# COMPACT_ATOMS: atom_id res chain seq x y z
N MET A 1 -32.59 -0.24 -38.03
CA MET A 1 -31.20 -0.66 -38.29
C MET A 1 -31.11 -2.16 -38.59
N LYS A 2 -30.18 -2.57 -39.47
CA LYS A 2 -29.78 -3.98 -39.70
C LYS A 2 -28.26 -4.09 -39.85
N THR A 3 -27.65 -5.16 -39.36
CA THR A 3 -26.20 -5.41 -39.49
C THR A 3 -25.95 -6.74 -40.20
N TYR A 4 -24.94 -6.77 -41.07
CA TYR A 4 -24.52 -7.94 -41.82
C TYR A 4 -23.02 -8.13 -41.60
N ASN A 5 -22.64 -9.32 -41.16
CA ASN A 5 -21.25 -9.66 -40.83
C ASN A 5 -20.70 -10.67 -41.83
N TYR A 6 -19.47 -10.45 -42.30
CA TYR A 6 -18.80 -11.29 -43.28
C TYR A 6 -17.40 -11.65 -42.79
N SER A 7 -17.09 -12.94 -42.75
CA SER A 7 -15.70 -13.42 -42.57
C SER A 7 -14.97 -13.42 -43.92
N ILE A 8 -13.74 -12.96 -43.90
CA ILE A 8 -12.84 -12.82 -45.05
C ILE A 8 -11.54 -13.55 -44.67
N ASP A 9 -11.38 -14.76 -45.20
CA ASP A 9 -10.20 -15.59 -44.91
C ASP A 9 -9.12 -15.41 -45.98
N ASN A 10 -9.53 -14.99 -47.18
CA ASN A 10 -8.63 -14.59 -48.26
C ASN A 10 -9.15 -13.33 -48.98
N GLN A 11 -8.26 -12.67 -49.73
CA GLN A 11 -8.57 -11.41 -50.41
C GLN A 11 -9.74 -11.53 -51.41
N ASN A 12 -9.92 -12.69 -52.03
CA ASN A 12 -11.01 -12.90 -52.99
C ASN A 12 -12.38 -13.02 -52.30
N ASP A 13 -12.41 -13.36 -51.01
CA ASP A 13 -13.65 -13.50 -50.26
C ASP A 13 -14.40 -12.18 -50.09
N ILE A 14 -13.73 -11.02 -50.20
CA ILE A 14 -14.42 -9.73 -50.18
C ILE A 14 -15.41 -9.58 -51.33
N ASN A 15 -15.18 -10.29 -52.45
CA ASN A 15 -16.10 -10.29 -53.58
C ASN A 15 -17.35 -11.14 -53.33
N LYS A 16 -17.37 -11.96 -52.27
CA LYS A 16 -18.58 -12.68 -51.82
C LYS A 16 -19.59 -11.73 -51.18
N ILE A 17 -19.17 -10.53 -50.76
CA ILE A 17 -20.09 -9.50 -50.27
C ILE A 17 -20.95 -9.01 -51.43
N GLU A 18 -22.26 -9.21 -51.31
CA GLU A 18 -23.24 -8.78 -52.30
C GLU A 18 -23.49 -7.26 -52.22
N PHE A 19 -22.50 -6.45 -52.60
CA PHE A 19 -22.54 -4.99 -52.48
C PHE A 19 -23.77 -4.31 -53.11
N GLN A 20 -24.39 -4.95 -54.12
CA GLN A 20 -25.60 -4.45 -54.76
C GLN A 20 -26.77 -4.29 -53.77
N LYS A 21 -26.86 -5.15 -52.74
CA LYS A 21 -27.88 -5.06 -51.68
C LYS A 21 -27.80 -3.74 -50.90
N PHE A 22 -26.62 -3.12 -50.86
CA PHE A 22 -26.37 -1.96 -50.01
C PHE A 22 -26.41 -0.63 -50.76
N LYS A 23 -26.27 -0.64 -52.10
CA LYS A 23 -26.10 0.59 -52.90
C LYS A 23 -27.20 1.64 -52.74
N ASN A 24 -28.42 1.21 -52.48
CA ASN A 24 -29.57 2.13 -52.36
C ASN A 24 -29.73 2.72 -50.95
N HIS A 25 -28.95 2.27 -49.98
CA HIS A 25 -28.99 2.80 -48.62
C HIS A 25 -28.06 3.99 -48.48
N LYS A 26 -28.54 5.05 -47.80
CA LYS A 26 -27.80 6.30 -47.60
C LYS A 26 -26.83 6.24 -46.42
N ASN A 27 -27.28 5.71 -45.27
CA ASN A 27 -26.48 5.68 -44.05
C ASN A 27 -25.95 4.26 -43.83
N ILE A 28 -24.71 4.03 -44.26
CA ILE A 28 -24.03 2.74 -44.14
C ILE A 28 -22.76 2.94 -43.33
N LEU A 29 -22.64 2.24 -42.22
CA LEU A 29 -21.41 2.10 -41.46
C LEU A 29 -20.73 0.80 -41.86
N VAL A 30 -19.45 0.84 -42.20
CA VAL A 30 -18.63 -0.34 -42.39
C VAL A 30 -17.50 -0.34 -41.37
N GLN A 31 -17.46 -1.36 -40.52
CA GLN A 31 -16.36 -1.60 -39.59
C GLN A 31 -15.53 -2.77 -40.12
N ILE A 32 -14.22 -2.55 -40.28
CA ILE A 32 -13.26 -3.56 -40.73
C ILE A 32 -12.38 -3.97 -39.55
N PHE A 33 -12.46 -5.23 -39.16
CA PHE A 33 -11.64 -5.86 -38.14
C PHE A 33 -10.63 -6.76 -38.84
N CYS A 34 -9.36 -6.35 -38.91
CA CYS A 34 -8.38 -6.94 -39.82
C CYS A 34 -7.24 -7.67 -39.10
N GLY A 35 -7.31 -9.01 -39.05
CA GLY A 35 -6.26 -9.86 -38.49
C GLY A 35 -5.19 -10.31 -39.50
N ASP A 36 -5.42 -10.13 -40.80
CA ASP A 36 -4.51 -10.55 -41.89
C ASP A 36 -3.67 -9.40 -42.49
N TYR A 37 -3.71 -8.22 -41.86
CA TYR A 37 -2.99 -6.99 -42.22
C TYR A 37 -3.32 -6.40 -43.62
N LYS A 38 -4.41 -6.83 -44.27
CA LYS A 38 -4.86 -6.31 -45.58
C LYS A 38 -5.84 -5.14 -45.48
N LEU A 39 -5.83 -4.40 -44.37
CA LEU A 39 -6.77 -3.33 -44.07
C LEU A 39 -6.91 -2.30 -45.21
N GLN A 40 -5.79 -1.89 -45.82
CA GLN A 40 -5.78 -0.91 -46.93
C GLN A 40 -6.53 -1.42 -48.16
N GLU A 41 -6.40 -2.70 -48.48
CA GLU A 41 -7.04 -3.32 -49.65
C GLU A 41 -8.56 -3.43 -49.46
N TYR A 42 -8.97 -3.82 -48.25
CA TYR A 42 -10.38 -3.91 -47.87
C TYR A 42 -11.04 -2.54 -47.86
N SER A 43 -10.42 -1.54 -47.22
CA SER A 43 -10.87 -0.14 -47.23
C SER A 43 -11.04 0.39 -48.65
N ASN A 44 -10.05 0.18 -49.53
CA ASN A 44 -10.12 0.63 -50.92
C ASN A 44 -11.25 -0.04 -51.70
N THR A 45 -11.42 -1.36 -51.52
CA THR A 45 -12.47 -2.13 -52.21
C THR A 45 -13.87 -1.70 -51.77
N ILE A 46 -14.07 -1.55 -50.45
CA ILE A 46 -15.35 -1.12 -49.87
C ILE A 46 -15.72 0.28 -50.36
N ILE A 47 -14.83 1.27 -50.23
CA ILE A 47 -15.14 2.65 -50.65
C ILE A 47 -15.36 2.74 -52.17
N LYS A 48 -14.66 1.93 -52.97
CA LYS A 48 -14.90 1.86 -54.43
C LYS A 48 -16.29 1.28 -54.75
N LYS A 49 -16.77 0.29 -54.00
CA LYS A 49 -18.05 -0.39 -54.25
C LYS A 49 -19.25 0.31 -53.60
N LEU A 50 -19.03 0.97 -52.45
CA LEU A 50 -20.00 1.73 -51.67
C LEU A 50 -19.44 3.12 -51.30
N PRO A 51 -19.36 4.07 -52.25
CA PRO A 51 -18.78 5.39 -52.01
C PRO A 51 -19.49 6.22 -50.93
N GLN A 52 -20.77 5.94 -50.67
CA GLN A 52 -21.54 6.61 -49.63
C GLN A 52 -21.28 6.06 -48.22
N ALA A 53 -20.66 4.90 -48.10
CA ALA A 53 -20.43 4.26 -46.81
C ALA A 53 -19.39 5.04 -46.00
N LYS A 54 -19.64 5.14 -44.71
CA LYS A 54 -18.69 5.62 -43.71
C LYS A 54 -17.91 4.41 -43.20
N CYS A 55 -16.63 4.33 -43.52
CA CYS A 55 -15.82 3.17 -43.17
C CYS A 55 -14.79 3.53 -42.11
N ILE A 56 -14.74 2.75 -41.03
CA ILE A 56 -13.64 2.76 -40.07
C ILE A 56 -13.09 1.34 -39.92
N GLY A 57 -11.85 1.21 -39.51
CA GLY A 57 -11.27 -0.11 -39.32
C GLY A 57 -10.02 -0.09 -38.47
N ALA A 58 -9.64 -1.27 -38.01
CA ALA A 58 -8.49 -1.48 -37.15
C ALA A 58 -7.90 -2.86 -37.42
N THR A 59 -6.58 -2.98 -37.24
CA THR A 59 -5.98 -4.29 -37.00
C THR A 59 -6.34 -4.78 -35.62
N THR A 60 -6.31 -6.09 -35.44
CA THR A 60 -6.95 -6.77 -34.31
C THR A 60 -5.98 -7.73 -33.65
N ASP A 61 -6.28 -8.16 -32.42
CA ASP A 61 -5.68 -9.39 -31.91
C ASP A 61 -6.52 -10.62 -32.29
N GLY A 62 -7.74 -10.43 -32.79
CA GLY A 62 -8.66 -11.45 -33.31
C GLY A 62 -10.04 -10.84 -33.52
N GLU A 63 -10.93 -11.56 -34.17
CA GLU A 63 -12.20 -11.01 -34.63
C GLU A 63 -13.37 -11.76 -34.01
N ILE A 64 -14.47 -11.04 -33.80
CA ILE A 64 -15.71 -11.59 -33.27
C ILE A 64 -16.76 -11.50 -34.38
N ILE A 65 -17.31 -12.65 -34.76
CA ILE A 65 -18.39 -12.74 -35.75
C ILE A 65 -19.45 -13.72 -35.25
N GLU A 66 -20.63 -13.18 -34.96
CA GLU A 66 -21.75 -13.91 -34.37
C GLU A 66 -21.32 -14.71 -33.14
N ASN A 67 -21.34 -16.04 -33.18
CA ASN A 67 -20.95 -16.93 -32.08
C ASN A 67 -19.51 -17.46 -32.19
N GLN A 68 -18.71 -16.91 -33.10
CA GLN A 68 -17.35 -17.38 -33.38
C GLN A 68 -16.31 -16.30 -33.09
N VAL A 69 -15.13 -16.77 -32.69
CA VAL A 69 -13.90 -15.98 -32.61
C VAL A 69 -12.91 -16.54 -33.62
N THR A 70 -12.37 -15.66 -34.46
CA THR A 70 -11.34 -15.99 -35.45
C THR A 70 -10.01 -15.33 -35.10
N THR A 71 -8.95 -15.82 -35.74
CA THR A 71 -7.59 -15.27 -35.65
C THR A 71 -6.96 -15.31 -37.03
N ASN A 72 -6.15 -14.31 -37.37
CA ASN A 72 -5.51 -14.18 -38.67
C ASN A 72 -6.50 -14.16 -39.86
N SER A 73 -7.78 -13.86 -39.62
CA SER A 73 -8.77 -13.58 -40.67
C SER A 73 -9.25 -12.13 -40.54
N SER A 74 -10.19 -11.71 -41.37
CA SER A 74 -10.81 -10.40 -41.23
C SER A 74 -12.32 -10.49 -41.17
N VAL A 75 -12.95 -9.63 -40.37
CA VAL A 75 -14.40 -9.48 -40.29
C VAL A 75 -14.79 -8.11 -40.81
N ILE A 76 -15.73 -8.09 -41.76
CA ILE A 76 -16.35 -6.87 -42.27
C ILE A 76 -17.79 -6.81 -41.77
N SER A 77 -18.09 -5.84 -40.91
CA SER A 77 -19.42 -5.58 -40.38
C SER A 77 -20.05 -4.39 -41.10
N ILE A 78 -21.15 -4.63 -41.83
CA ILE A 78 -21.90 -3.63 -42.59
C ILE A 78 -23.23 -3.36 -41.88
N SER A 79 -23.37 -2.17 -41.29
CA SER A 79 -24.58 -1.73 -40.61
C SER A 79 -25.32 -0.65 -41.39
N ILE A 80 -26.62 -0.87 -41.60
CA ILE A 80 -27.52 0.03 -42.31
C ILE A 80 -28.42 0.73 -41.29
N PHE A 81 -28.43 2.06 -41.34
CA PHE A 81 -29.27 2.91 -40.51
C PHE A 81 -30.35 3.59 -41.32
N GLU A 82 -31.56 3.63 -40.80
CA GLU A 82 -32.70 4.29 -41.47
C GLU A 82 -32.80 5.76 -41.06
N ASN A 83 -32.52 6.07 -39.80
CA ASN A 83 -32.78 7.38 -39.18
C ASN A 83 -31.56 7.96 -38.43
N THR A 84 -30.38 7.40 -38.68
CA THR A 84 -29.11 7.84 -38.07
C THR A 84 -28.17 8.30 -39.16
N ASN A 85 -27.68 9.53 -39.06
CA ASN A 85 -26.67 10.08 -39.94
C ASN A 85 -25.26 9.77 -39.40
N LEU A 86 -24.33 9.47 -40.30
CA LEU A 86 -22.98 9.04 -39.98
C LEU A 86 -21.94 10.06 -40.46
N GLN A 87 -21.01 10.43 -39.59
CA GLN A 87 -19.86 11.28 -39.94
C GLN A 87 -18.58 10.63 -39.41
N THR A 88 -17.52 10.62 -40.23
CA THR A 88 -16.22 10.04 -39.88
C THR A 88 -15.13 11.09 -39.91
N ALA A 89 -14.19 11.02 -38.99
CA ALA A 89 -12.99 11.84 -38.98
C ALA A 89 -11.78 11.02 -38.52
N TYR A 90 -10.58 11.60 -38.67
CA TYR A 90 -9.35 11.02 -38.16
C TYR A 90 -8.37 12.11 -37.76
N CYS A 91 -7.54 11.83 -36.76
CA CYS A 91 -6.47 12.72 -36.30
C CYS A 91 -5.13 11.96 -36.23
N THR A 92 -4.02 12.69 -36.39
CA THR A 92 -2.65 12.13 -36.40
C THR A 92 -1.66 12.97 -35.61
N ASN A 93 -2.16 13.85 -34.73
CA ASN A 93 -1.34 14.70 -33.87
C ASN A 93 -0.45 13.84 -32.96
N LYS A 94 0.70 14.37 -32.58
CA LYS A 94 1.60 13.67 -31.65
C LYS A 94 1.03 13.63 -30.23
N ASP A 95 0.26 14.64 -29.86
CA ASP A 95 -0.37 14.80 -28.56
C ASP A 95 -1.72 14.05 -28.53
N SER A 96 -1.81 13.02 -27.69
CA SER A 96 -3.01 12.20 -27.56
C SER A 96 -4.22 12.98 -27.06
N PHE A 97 -4.02 13.92 -26.13
CA PHE A 97 -5.12 14.75 -25.62
C PHE A 97 -5.69 15.63 -26.72
N LYS A 98 -4.83 16.27 -27.51
CA LYS A 98 -5.27 17.08 -28.67
C LYS A 98 -5.98 16.25 -29.73
N ASN A 99 -5.53 15.03 -30.02
CA ASN A 99 -6.26 14.12 -30.92
C ASN A 99 -7.70 13.89 -30.45
N GLY A 100 -7.90 13.70 -29.14
CA GLY A 100 -9.23 13.54 -28.54
C GLY A 100 -10.09 14.78 -28.70
N GLN A 101 -9.51 15.96 -28.44
CA GLN A 101 -10.21 17.24 -28.60
C GLN A 101 -10.61 17.52 -30.05
N GLU A 102 -9.67 17.38 -31.00
CA GLU A 102 -9.89 17.64 -32.42
C GLU A 102 -11.00 16.73 -32.98
N LEU A 103 -10.93 15.42 -32.72
CA LEU A 103 -11.98 14.49 -33.15
C LEU A 103 -13.35 14.83 -32.56
N ALA A 104 -13.39 15.13 -31.26
CA ALA A 104 -14.64 15.45 -30.59
C ALA A 104 -15.25 16.76 -31.12
N GLN A 105 -14.43 17.78 -31.36
CA GLN A 105 -14.89 19.06 -31.93
C GLN A 105 -15.43 18.90 -33.35
N GLU A 106 -14.82 18.04 -34.17
CA GLU A 106 -15.24 17.83 -35.55
C GLU A 106 -16.53 16.98 -35.65
N LEU A 107 -16.68 16.00 -34.77
CA LEU A 107 -17.72 14.96 -34.90
C LEU A 107 -18.93 15.15 -33.98
N ILE A 108 -18.74 15.75 -32.79
CA ILE A 108 -19.81 15.85 -31.79
C ILE A 108 -20.71 17.03 -32.12
N THR A 109 -21.99 16.71 -32.31
CA THR A 109 -23.09 17.66 -32.46
C THR A 109 -24.09 17.48 -31.31
N LYS A 110 -25.10 18.35 -31.23
CA LYS A 110 -26.17 18.24 -30.24
C LYS A 110 -26.94 16.90 -30.32
N ASN A 111 -26.96 16.27 -31.49
CA ASN A 111 -27.72 15.04 -31.73
C ASN A 111 -26.83 13.78 -31.79
N THR A 112 -25.54 13.89 -31.46
CA THR A 112 -24.65 12.72 -31.38
C THR A 112 -25.08 11.81 -30.24
N LYS A 113 -25.34 10.55 -30.54
CA LYS A 113 -25.74 9.52 -29.57
C LYS A 113 -24.60 8.58 -29.20
N LEU A 114 -23.70 8.32 -30.14
CA LEU A 114 -22.55 7.44 -29.96
C LEU A 114 -21.38 7.92 -30.82
N LEU A 115 -20.18 7.80 -30.27
CA LEU A 115 -18.91 7.91 -30.99
C LEU A 115 -18.18 6.56 -30.91
N ILE A 116 -18.03 5.87 -32.06
CA ILE A 116 -17.22 4.64 -32.14
C ILE A 116 -15.81 5.04 -32.55
N ILE A 117 -14.82 4.67 -31.75
CA ILE A 117 -13.44 5.16 -31.88
C ILE A 117 -12.46 4.00 -31.93
N PHE A 118 -11.53 4.04 -32.90
CA PHE A 118 -10.34 3.20 -32.90
C PHE A 118 -9.08 4.06 -32.85
N THR A 119 -8.12 3.64 -32.04
CA THR A 119 -6.78 4.27 -31.95
C THR A 119 -5.71 3.25 -32.28
N ASP A 120 -4.50 3.73 -32.62
CA ASP A 120 -3.36 2.83 -32.68
C ASP A 120 -3.05 2.25 -31.27
N GLY A 121 -2.57 1.01 -31.24
CA GLY A 121 -2.32 0.27 -30.01
C GLY A 121 -0.93 0.46 -29.38
N THR A 122 -0.03 1.20 -30.03
CA THR A 122 1.42 1.17 -29.71
C THR A 122 2.00 2.52 -29.31
N VAL A 123 1.44 3.62 -29.79
CA VAL A 123 1.97 4.98 -29.62
C VAL A 123 1.00 5.87 -28.86
N THR A 124 -0.31 5.72 -29.07
CA THR A 124 -1.32 6.59 -28.44
C THR A 124 -1.45 6.33 -26.95
N ASN A 125 -1.36 7.39 -26.13
CA ASN A 125 -1.82 7.35 -24.75
C ASN A 125 -3.34 7.49 -24.73
N ALA A 126 -4.02 6.34 -24.68
CA ALA A 126 -5.47 6.32 -24.79
C ALA A 126 -6.19 7.04 -23.64
N GLU A 127 -5.64 7.03 -22.42
CA GLU A 127 -6.28 7.69 -21.28
C GLU A 127 -6.30 9.22 -21.46
N GLU A 128 -5.19 9.80 -21.92
CA GLU A 128 -5.14 11.24 -22.25
C GLU A 128 -6.01 11.58 -23.45
N PHE A 129 -6.08 10.69 -24.44
CA PHE A 129 -7.01 10.83 -25.58
C PHE A 129 -8.47 10.89 -25.12
N LEU A 130 -8.89 9.98 -24.24
CA LEU A 130 -10.25 9.96 -23.70
C LEU A 130 -10.60 11.20 -22.89
N LYS A 131 -9.65 11.71 -22.09
CA LYS A 131 -9.78 13.02 -21.40
C LYS A 131 -9.92 14.17 -22.39
N GLY A 132 -9.23 14.10 -23.53
CA GLY A 132 -9.38 15.06 -24.63
C GLY A 132 -10.81 15.10 -25.18
N VAL A 133 -11.40 13.92 -25.46
CA VAL A 133 -12.80 13.81 -25.89
C VAL A 133 -13.76 14.35 -24.82
N GLU A 134 -13.55 13.94 -23.56
CA GLU A 134 -14.39 14.36 -22.42
C GLU A 134 -14.39 15.88 -22.21
N SER A 135 -13.24 16.54 -22.45
CA SER A 135 -13.11 18.00 -22.32
C SER A 135 -14.00 18.80 -23.26
N ILE A 136 -14.44 18.19 -24.38
CA ILE A 136 -15.35 18.80 -25.36
C ILE A 136 -16.79 18.43 -25.03
N ASN A 137 -17.05 17.16 -24.78
CA ASN A 137 -18.36 16.68 -24.38
C ASN A 137 -18.23 15.43 -23.51
N SER A 138 -18.57 15.59 -22.24
CA SER A 138 -18.52 14.51 -21.27
C SER A 138 -19.79 13.65 -21.24
N LYS A 139 -20.80 13.90 -22.07
CA LYS A 139 -22.09 13.20 -22.04
C LYS A 139 -22.28 12.21 -23.18
N VAL A 140 -21.55 12.37 -24.29
CA VAL A 140 -21.66 11.49 -25.44
C VAL A 140 -21.07 10.12 -25.09
N ILE A 141 -21.85 9.07 -25.32
CA ILE A 141 -21.36 7.70 -25.14
C ILE A 141 -20.26 7.45 -26.16
N ILE A 142 -19.17 6.84 -25.71
CA ILE A 142 -18.07 6.37 -26.55
C ILE A 142 -17.96 4.85 -26.47
N CYS A 143 -17.42 4.24 -27.52
CA CYS A 143 -17.00 2.85 -27.49
C CYS A 143 -15.89 2.57 -28.51
N GLY A 144 -15.43 1.32 -28.54
CA GLY A 144 -14.34 0.86 -29.38
C GLY A 144 -13.12 0.54 -28.55
N GLY A 145 -11.93 0.85 -29.08
CA GLY A 145 -10.70 0.54 -28.38
C GLY A 145 -9.43 0.75 -29.19
N MET A 146 -8.35 0.25 -28.63
CA MET A 146 -7.03 0.26 -29.24
C MET A 146 -6.85 -0.94 -30.17
N ALA A 147 -6.37 -0.67 -31.39
CA ALA A 147 -6.03 -1.70 -32.36
C ALA A 147 -5.00 -2.68 -31.80
N GLY A 148 -5.04 -3.92 -32.27
CA GLY A 148 -4.06 -4.97 -31.97
C GLY A 148 -3.28 -5.38 -33.22
N ASP A 149 -2.25 -6.20 -33.05
CA ASP A 149 -1.48 -6.80 -34.14
C ASP A 149 -1.15 -8.26 -33.82
N ASN A 150 -2.18 -9.06 -33.50
CA ASN A 150 -2.04 -10.48 -33.13
C ASN A 150 -0.94 -10.70 -32.10
N SER A 151 -0.99 -9.95 -30.99
CA SER A 151 -0.09 -10.14 -29.86
C SER A 151 1.40 -9.82 -30.12
N GLU A 152 1.77 -9.20 -31.24
CA GLU A 152 3.17 -8.89 -31.57
C GLU A 152 3.68 -7.59 -30.91
N PHE A 153 2.80 -6.61 -30.68
CA PHE A 153 3.12 -5.29 -30.12
C PHE A 153 4.19 -4.52 -30.92
N ILE A 154 4.20 -4.66 -32.25
CA ILE A 154 5.17 -4.03 -33.15
C ILE A 154 4.58 -2.78 -33.81
N GLN A 155 3.46 -2.95 -34.53
CA GLN A 155 2.83 -1.88 -35.31
C GLN A 155 1.38 -2.25 -35.62
N THR A 156 0.47 -1.42 -35.13
CA THR A 156 -0.97 -1.53 -35.38
C THR A 156 -1.41 -0.55 -36.45
N TYR A 157 -2.53 -0.82 -37.12
CA TYR A 157 -3.08 0.06 -38.13
C TYR A 157 -4.55 0.37 -37.86
N ILE A 158 -4.95 1.60 -38.18
CA ILE A 158 -6.36 2.03 -38.17
C ILE A 158 -6.69 2.66 -39.52
N SER A 159 -7.96 2.67 -39.91
CA SER A 159 -8.40 3.23 -41.18
C SER A 159 -9.62 4.11 -41.03
N CYS A 160 -9.65 5.22 -41.77
CA CYS A 160 -10.82 6.05 -41.96
C CYS A 160 -11.07 6.21 -43.47
N ASN A 161 -12.20 5.69 -43.93
CA ASN A 161 -12.54 5.51 -45.33
C ASN A 161 -11.44 4.74 -46.07
N ASN A 162 -10.80 5.34 -47.07
CA ASN A 162 -9.72 4.72 -47.84
C ASN A 162 -8.32 5.01 -47.29
N LYS A 163 -8.20 5.73 -46.17
CA LYS A 163 -6.91 6.14 -45.59
C LYS A 163 -6.55 5.24 -44.41
N VAL A 164 -5.42 4.53 -44.51
CA VAL A 164 -4.82 3.80 -43.40
C VAL A 164 -3.77 4.64 -42.69
N LEU A 165 -3.75 4.56 -41.36
CA LEU A 165 -2.88 5.30 -40.46
C LEU A 165 -2.12 4.32 -39.57
N LYS A 166 -0.84 4.61 -39.34
CA LYS A 166 0.03 3.89 -38.39
C LYS A 166 -0.02 4.46 -36.97
N ARG A 167 -0.57 5.66 -36.83
CA ARG A 167 -0.64 6.43 -35.59
C ARG A 167 -1.85 7.34 -35.62
N GLY A 168 -2.47 7.53 -34.46
CA GLY A 168 -3.53 8.49 -34.24
C GLY A 168 -4.84 7.81 -33.90
N SER A 169 -5.93 8.40 -34.36
CA SER A 169 -7.28 8.00 -34.01
C SER A 169 -8.22 8.16 -35.19
N VAL A 170 -9.19 7.26 -35.32
CA VAL A 170 -10.30 7.32 -36.27
C VAL A 170 -11.59 7.18 -35.49
N ALA A 171 -12.63 7.88 -35.91
CA ALA A 171 -13.91 7.78 -35.25
C ALA A 171 -15.08 7.97 -36.22
N VAL A 172 -16.24 7.42 -35.85
CA VAL A 172 -17.52 7.68 -36.49
C VAL A 172 -18.54 8.13 -35.45
N ALA A 173 -19.17 9.28 -35.70
CA ALA A 173 -20.30 9.78 -34.94
C ALA A 173 -21.62 9.29 -35.54
N LEU A 174 -22.50 8.80 -34.67
CA LEU A 174 -23.87 8.42 -34.97
C LEU A 174 -24.80 9.52 -34.47
N ASN A 175 -25.31 10.32 -35.39
CA ASN A 175 -26.18 11.46 -35.13
C ASN A 175 -27.65 11.08 -35.37
N SER A 176 -28.48 11.10 -34.33
CA SER A 176 -29.89 10.72 -34.45
C SER A 176 -30.75 11.28 -33.32
N ASN A 177 -32.04 11.49 -33.60
CA ASN A 177 -33.04 11.80 -32.61
C ASN A 177 -33.71 10.54 -32.01
N ILE A 178 -33.60 9.39 -32.69
CA ILE A 178 -34.32 8.17 -32.29
C ILE A 178 -33.40 7.01 -31.90
N LEU A 179 -32.13 7.04 -32.31
CA LEU A 179 -31.18 5.97 -31.97
C LEU A 179 -31.04 5.89 -30.45
N LYS A 180 -31.33 4.70 -29.93
CA LYS A 180 -31.05 4.32 -28.55
C LYS A 180 -29.73 3.57 -28.51
N VAL A 181 -28.90 3.92 -27.54
CA VAL A 181 -27.58 3.35 -27.32
C VAL A 181 -27.54 2.88 -25.89
N TYR A 182 -27.14 1.63 -25.71
CA TYR A 182 -26.83 1.08 -24.40
C TYR A 182 -25.39 0.58 -24.42
N ASN A 183 -24.62 0.93 -23.40
CA ASN A 183 -23.27 0.44 -23.22
C ASN A 183 -23.14 -0.22 -21.85
N ASP A 184 -22.39 -1.32 -21.80
CA ASP A 184 -22.06 -2.02 -20.56
C ASP A 184 -20.68 -2.67 -20.70
N TYR A 185 -20.14 -3.18 -19.60
CA TYR A 185 -18.87 -3.90 -19.59
C TYR A 185 -18.89 -5.06 -18.59
N ARG A 186 -18.08 -6.08 -18.87
CA ARG A 186 -17.83 -7.20 -17.97
C ARG A 186 -16.39 -7.15 -17.51
N PHE A 187 -16.19 -6.88 -16.22
CA PHE A 187 -14.87 -6.97 -15.60
C PHE A 187 -14.48 -8.43 -15.45
N ASN A 188 -15.15 -9.19 -14.57
CA ASN A 188 -14.91 -10.63 -14.29
C ASN A 188 -13.50 -10.98 -13.76
N TRP A 189 -12.77 -10.00 -13.22
CA TRP A 189 -11.46 -10.18 -12.59
C TRP A 189 -11.61 -10.00 -11.08
N SER A 190 -10.92 -10.84 -10.33
CA SER A 190 -10.89 -10.79 -8.87
C SER A 190 -9.52 -10.31 -8.39
N THR A 191 -9.47 -9.66 -7.23
CA THR A 191 -8.23 -9.24 -6.57
C THR A 191 -7.74 -10.30 -5.60
N ILE A 192 -6.42 -10.41 -5.43
CA ILE A 192 -5.78 -11.34 -4.50
C ILE A 192 -4.81 -10.59 -3.60
N GLY A 193 -4.83 -10.95 -2.32
CA GLY A 193 -3.82 -10.56 -1.36
C GLY A 193 -4.02 -9.14 -0.84
N VAL A 194 -2.92 -8.59 -0.33
CA VAL A 194 -2.91 -7.29 0.35
C VAL A 194 -2.77 -6.14 -0.64
N GLY A 195 -3.27 -4.97 -0.25
CA GLY A 195 -3.08 -3.73 -1.01
C GLY A 195 -1.62 -3.28 -0.97
N HIS A 196 -1.14 -2.82 -2.11
CA HIS A 196 0.21 -2.30 -2.34
C HIS A 196 0.15 -0.88 -2.86
N THR A 197 1.10 -0.04 -2.49
CA THR A 197 1.10 1.38 -2.87
C THR A 197 2.03 1.63 -4.03
N ILE A 198 1.57 2.32 -5.07
CA ILE A 198 2.43 2.85 -6.12
C ILE A 198 3.23 4.02 -5.53
N ASN A 199 4.51 3.82 -5.25
CA ASN A 199 5.33 4.87 -4.60
C ASN A 199 5.96 5.84 -5.59
N LYS A 200 6.24 5.40 -6.82
CA LYS A 200 6.88 6.24 -7.84
C LYS A 200 6.42 5.82 -9.22
N VAL A 201 5.83 6.74 -9.97
CA VAL A 201 5.28 6.50 -11.31
C VAL A 201 5.40 7.73 -12.19
N LYS A 202 5.53 7.54 -13.50
CA LYS A 202 5.38 8.61 -14.50
C LYS A 202 4.47 8.12 -15.63
N GLY A 203 3.23 8.61 -15.68
CA GLY A 203 2.21 8.12 -16.61
C GLY A 203 1.92 6.64 -16.37
N ASN A 204 2.16 5.81 -17.38
CA ASN A 204 1.97 4.36 -17.29
C ASN A 204 3.22 3.56 -16.89
N ARG A 205 4.36 4.22 -16.63
CA ARG A 205 5.61 3.55 -16.23
C ARG A 205 5.82 3.65 -14.73
N VAL A 206 5.75 2.50 -14.06
CA VAL A 206 5.93 2.39 -12.60
C VAL A 206 7.40 2.11 -12.29
N TYR A 207 7.93 2.83 -11.31
CA TYR A 207 9.32 2.70 -10.85
C TYR A 207 9.43 2.01 -9.50
N SER A 208 8.38 2.06 -8.67
CA SER A 208 8.36 1.45 -7.34
C SER A 208 6.94 1.10 -6.87
N ILE A 209 6.78 -0.10 -6.30
CA ILE A 209 5.56 -0.63 -5.69
C ILE A 209 5.90 -1.10 -4.27
N SER A 210 5.32 -0.47 -3.25
CA SER A 210 5.60 -0.72 -1.83
C SER A 210 7.11 -0.83 -1.50
N GLY A 211 7.92 0.07 -2.08
CA GLY A 211 9.37 0.14 -1.90
C GLY A 211 10.18 -0.85 -2.75
N MET A 212 9.53 -1.70 -3.55
CA MET A 212 10.18 -2.69 -4.42
C MET A 212 10.19 -2.24 -5.87
N LYS A 213 11.19 -2.70 -6.64
CA LYS A 213 11.13 -2.61 -8.10
C LYS A 213 9.96 -3.46 -8.62
N PRO A 214 9.21 -3.00 -9.64
CA PRO A 214 8.06 -3.74 -10.12
C PRO A 214 8.35 -5.17 -10.58
N THR A 215 9.50 -5.46 -11.21
CA THR A 215 9.85 -6.85 -11.56
C THR A 215 10.08 -7.72 -10.33
N ASP A 216 10.72 -7.18 -9.30
CA ASP A 216 11.03 -7.89 -8.07
C ASP A 216 9.75 -8.10 -7.23
N PHE A 217 8.80 -7.16 -7.32
CA PHE A 217 7.44 -7.32 -6.80
C PHE A 217 6.75 -8.54 -7.45
N TYR A 218 6.71 -8.61 -8.78
CA TYR A 218 6.12 -9.77 -9.47
C TYR A 218 6.84 -11.08 -9.14
N ALA A 219 8.18 -11.07 -9.04
CA ALA A 219 8.96 -12.26 -8.64
C ALA A 219 8.62 -12.74 -7.24
N LYS A 220 8.42 -11.82 -6.29
CA LYS A 220 8.03 -12.15 -4.91
C LYS A 220 6.67 -12.83 -4.82
N TYR A 221 5.68 -12.38 -5.59
CA TYR A 221 4.30 -12.85 -5.47
C TYR A 221 3.91 -13.98 -6.42
N LEU A 222 4.52 -14.04 -7.61
CA LEU A 222 4.22 -15.06 -8.62
C LEU A 222 5.38 -16.05 -8.84
N GLY A 223 6.55 -15.80 -8.24
CA GLY A 223 7.75 -16.62 -8.40
C GLY A 223 8.70 -16.08 -9.47
N GLU A 224 9.99 -16.40 -9.30
CA GLU A 224 11.08 -15.96 -10.20
C GLU A 224 10.91 -16.45 -11.64
N GLU A 225 10.44 -17.68 -11.84
CA GLU A 225 10.22 -18.24 -13.18
C GLU A 225 9.12 -17.46 -13.93
N VAL A 226 7.99 -17.22 -13.26
CA VAL A 226 6.87 -16.46 -13.83
C VAL A 226 7.26 -15.01 -14.12
N ALA A 227 8.07 -14.38 -13.26
CA ALA A 227 8.54 -13.01 -13.46
C ALA A 227 9.59 -12.85 -14.59
N LYS A 228 10.30 -13.93 -14.95
CA LYS A 228 11.20 -13.93 -16.11
C LYS A 228 10.42 -13.80 -17.42
N GLU A 229 9.22 -14.36 -17.48
CA GLU A 229 8.31 -14.32 -18.64
C GLU A 229 7.55 -13.00 -18.83
N LEU A 230 7.77 -12.02 -17.96
CA LEU A 230 7.24 -10.67 -18.15
C LEU A 230 7.72 -10.08 -19.50
N PRO A 231 6.84 -9.47 -20.30
CA PRO A 231 5.51 -8.97 -19.90
C PRO A 231 4.35 -9.98 -19.99
N THR A 232 4.52 -11.14 -20.61
CA THR A 232 3.43 -12.10 -20.92
C THR A 232 2.59 -12.47 -19.70
N THR A 233 3.24 -12.88 -18.62
CA THR A 233 2.58 -13.27 -17.35
C THR A 233 1.91 -12.08 -16.65
N GLY A 234 2.43 -10.87 -16.83
CA GLY A 234 1.85 -9.64 -16.27
C GLY A 234 0.57 -9.20 -16.97
N ILE A 235 0.21 -9.83 -18.10
CA ILE A 235 -1.10 -9.68 -18.74
C ILE A 235 -2.14 -10.55 -18.04
N GLU A 236 -1.77 -11.75 -17.61
CA GLU A 236 -2.68 -12.68 -16.89
C GLU A 236 -2.90 -12.22 -15.43
N PHE A 237 -1.87 -11.61 -14.84
CA PHE A 237 -1.89 -11.08 -13.48
C PHE A 237 -1.72 -9.55 -13.46
N PRO A 238 -2.75 -8.79 -13.87
CA PRO A 238 -2.70 -7.33 -13.88
C PRO A 238 -2.69 -6.76 -12.46
N LEU A 239 -2.33 -5.48 -12.32
CA LEU A 239 -2.61 -4.73 -11.10
C LEU A 239 -4.01 -4.11 -11.20
N ILE A 240 -4.82 -4.26 -10.15
CA ILE A 240 -6.17 -3.71 -10.07
C ILE A 240 -6.20 -2.56 -9.06
N ILE A 241 -6.72 -1.41 -9.48
CA ILE A 241 -6.96 -0.23 -8.66
C ILE A 241 -8.40 -0.30 -8.12
N GLU A 242 -8.58 -0.16 -6.80
CA GLU A 242 -9.90 -0.20 -6.15
C GLU A 242 -10.39 1.18 -5.64
N ASN A 243 -9.61 2.25 -5.85
CA ASN A 243 -9.87 3.58 -5.27
C ASN A 243 -10.90 4.43 -6.05
N GLY A 244 -11.53 3.89 -7.11
CA GLY A 244 -12.45 4.61 -8.00
C GLY A 244 -13.89 4.08 -7.97
N SER A 245 -14.80 4.72 -8.72
CA SER A 245 -16.18 4.25 -8.92
C SER A 245 -16.24 2.94 -9.72
N ILE A 246 -15.21 2.67 -10.52
CA ILE A 246 -15.00 1.46 -11.31
C ILE A 246 -13.65 0.85 -10.94
N LYS A 247 -13.64 -0.49 -10.76
CA LYS A 247 -12.40 -1.25 -10.65
C LYS A 247 -11.70 -1.25 -12.00
N THR A 248 -10.44 -0.83 -12.03
CA THR A 248 -9.66 -0.77 -13.27
C THR A 248 -8.44 -1.67 -13.17
N ALA A 249 -8.29 -2.56 -14.15
CA ALA A 249 -7.10 -3.37 -14.30
C ALA A 249 -6.07 -2.65 -15.16
N ARG A 250 -4.79 -2.92 -14.89
CA ARG A 250 -3.64 -2.42 -15.62
C ARG A 250 -2.68 -3.59 -15.85
N ALA A 251 -2.68 -4.11 -17.08
CA ALA A 251 -1.82 -5.20 -17.51
C ALA A 251 -0.40 -4.71 -17.79
N VAL A 252 0.60 -5.55 -17.58
CA VAL A 252 1.98 -5.22 -17.95
C VAL A 252 2.13 -5.31 -19.47
N LEU A 253 2.50 -4.20 -20.11
CA LEU A 253 2.75 -4.15 -21.56
C LEU A 253 4.23 -4.33 -21.90
N LYS A 254 5.13 -3.83 -21.04
CA LYS A 254 6.56 -3.82 -21.33
C LYS A 254 7.41 -3.91 -20.08
N LYS A 255 8.42 -4.78 -20.15
CA LYS A 255 9.54 -4.86 -19.20
C LYS A 255 10.73 -4.07 -19.73
N HIS A 256 11.21 -3.11 -18.94
CA HIS A 256 12.38 -2.30 -19.30
C HIS A 256 13.66 -2.90 -18.71
N LYS A 257 14.82 -2.54 -19.31
CA LYS A 257 16.14 -3.02 -18.86
C LYS A 257 16.48 -2.64 -17.42
N ASP A 258 15.93 -1.53 -16.93
CA ASP A 258 16.12 -1.01 -15.58
C ASP A 258 15.16 -1.62 -14.53
N LYS A 259 14.55 -2.76 -14.85
CA LYS A 259 13.59 -3.49 -14.01
C LYS A 259 12.29 -2.74 -13.69
N THR A 260 12.00 -1.67 -14.44
CA THR A 260 10.69 -0.99 -14.37
C THR A 260 9.70 -1.61 -15.36
N LEU A 261 8.41 -1.40 -15.10
CA LEU A 261 7.33 -1.95 -15.92
C LEU A 261 6.44 -0.81 -16.45
N SER A 262 6.04 -0.90 -17.72
CA SER A 262 4.99 -0.07 -18.30
C SER A 262 3.70 -0.86 -18.39
N PHE A 263 2.59 -0.21 -18.06
CA PHE A 263 1.26 -0.82 -17.98
C PHE A 263 0.30 -0.27 -19.04
N SER A 264 -0.85 -0.92 -19.19
CA SER A 264 -1.90 -0.62 -20.18
C SER A 264 -2.76 0.61 -19.87
N GLY A 265 -2.40 1.39 -18.85
CA GLY A 265 -3.01 2.66 -18.46
C GLY A 265 -2.16 3.34 -17.38
N ASN A 266 -2.55 4.54 -16.96
CA ASN A 266 -1.77 5.30 -15.98
C ASN A 266 -2.03 4.83 -14.54
N PHE A 267 -1.08 5.17 -13.66
CA PHE A 267 -1.27 5.20 -12.21
C PHE A 267 -0.85 6.57 -11.67
N ASN A 268 -1.31 6.88 -10.47
CA ASN A 268 -0.87 8.01 -9.67
C ASN A 268 -0.01 7.55 -8.49
N GLU A 269 0.88 8.41 -8.01
CA GLU A 269 1.59 8.16 -6.76
C GLU A 269 0.58 8.11 -5.60
N GLY A 270 0.66 7.08 -4.77
CA GLY A 270 -0.28 6.82 -3.69
C GLY A 270 -1.43 5.88 -4.05
N ASP A 271 -1.61 5.50 -5.33
CA ASP A 271 -2.61 4.51 -5.72
C ASP A 271 -2.40 3.19 -4.96
N VAL A 272 -3.51 2.62 -4.48
CA VAL A 272 -3.52 1.31 -3.83
C VAL A 272 -3.98 0.26 -4.84
N VAL A 273 -3.11 -0.72 -5.08
CA VAL A 273 -3.29 -1.78 -6.07
C VAL A 273 -3.23 -3.16 -5.43
N LYS A 274 -3.96 -4.10 -6.01
CA LYS A 274 -3.83 -5.54 -5.70
C LYS A 274 -3.50 -6.31 -6.97
N LEU A 275 -2.88 -7.48 -6.84
CA LEU A 275 -2.76 -8.40 -7.98
C LEU A 275 -4.14 -8.93 -8.35
N GLY A 276 -4.43 -8.97 -9.64
CA GLY A 276 -5.66 -9.48 -10.20
C GLY A 276 -5.48 -10.84 -10.87
N PHE A 277 -6.58 -11.55 -11.06
CA PHE A 277 -6.63 -12.76 -11.89
C PHE A 277 -8.02 -12.91 -12.52
N GLY A 278 -8.10 -13.63 -13.64
CA GLY A 278 -9.37 -13.91 -14.32
C GLY A 278 -10.22 -14.89 -13.50
N ASN A 279 -11.45 -14.50 -13.17
CA ASN A 279 -12.38 -15.36 -12.44
C ASN A 279 -13.22 -16.19 -13.43
N ALA A 280 -12.77 -17.42 -13.69
CA ALA A 280 -13.42 -18.34 -14.61
C ALA A 280 -14.91 -18.58 -14.32
N GLU A 281 -15.31 -18.57 -13.04
CA GLU A 281 -16.73 -18.73 -12.67
C GLU A 281 -17.57 -17.56 -13.15
N MET A 282 -17.12 -16.34 -12.88
CA MET A 282 -17.82 -15.12 -13.31
C MET A 282 -17.89 -15.03 -14.84
N ILE A 283 -16.80 -15.38 -15.53
CA ILE A 283 -16.73 -15.45 -16.99
C ILE A 283 -17.81 -16.41 -17.54
N MET A 284 -18.02 -17.56 -16.89
CA MET A 284 -18.93 -18.60 -17.39
C MET A 284 -20.41 -18.39 -17.00
N GLN A 285 -20.70 -17.75 -15.88
CA GLN A 285 -22.08 -17.72 -15.36
C GLN A 285 -22.91 -16.53 -15.83
N ASN A 286 -22.27 -15.45 -16.30
CA ASN A 286 -22.86 -14.12 -16.16
C ASN A 286 -23.50 -13.41 -17.38
N PRO A 287 -23.28 -13.76 -18.67
CA PRO A 287 -23.80 -12.91 -19.74
C PRO A 287 -25.34 -12.81 -19.76
N ILE A 288 -26.04 -13.91 -19.44
CA ILE A 288 -27.47 -14.07 -19.72
C ILE A 288 -28.36 -13.39 -18.67
N ASN A 289 -28.00 -13.44 -17.40
CA ASN A 289 -28.85 -12.89 -16.33
C ASN A 289 -28.85 -11.36 -16.34
N GLU A 290 -27.72 -10.75 -16.66
CA GLU A 290 -27.58 -9.29 -16.74
C GLU A 290 -28.18 -8.74 -18.04
N LEU A 291 -28.11 -9.52 -19.14
CA LEU A 291 -28.84 -9.24 -20.39
C LEU A 291 -30.35 -9.16 -20.20
N LYS A 292 -30.95 -9.86 -19.22
CA LYS A 292 -32.41 -9.81 -18.99
C LYS A 292 -32.89 -8.39 -18.70
N ASN A 293 -32.21 -7.68 -17.81
CA ASN A 293 -32.59 -6.31 -17.45
C ASN A 293 -32.49 -5.37 -18.66
N LEU A 294 -31.44 -5.53 -19.47
CA LEU A 294 -31.32 -4.80 -20.74
C LEU A 294 -32.52 -5.08 -21.65
N LEU A 295 -32.84 -6.35 -21.86
CA LEU A 295 -33.86 -6.79 -22.80
C LEU A 295 -35.30 -6.47 -22.36
N GLU A 296 -35.50 -6.12 -21.08
CA GLU A 296 -36.78 -5.62 -20.58
C GLU A 296 -37.09 -4.19 -21.05
N GLU A 297 -36.07 -3.35 -21.22
CA GLU A 297 -36.22 -1.93 -21.56
C GLU A 297 -35.71 -1.57 -22.97
N PHE A 298 -34.88 -2.42 -23.55
CA PHE A 298 -34.15 -2.16 -24.78
C PHE A 298 -34.16 -3.38 -25.70
N LYS A 299 -34.65 -3.19 -26.92
CA LYS A 299 -34.65 -4.21 -27.97
C LYS A 299 -33.46 -3.98 -28.91
N PRO A 300 -32.32 -4.66 -28.70
CA PRO A 300 -31.14 -4.49 -29.55
C PRO A 300 -31.41 -4.97 -30.97
N GLN A 301 -30.99 -4.18 -31.95
CA GLN A 301 -30.93 -4.56 -33.37
C GLN A 301 -29.51 -4.95 -33.80
N SER A 302 -28.49 -4.53 -33.05
CA SER A 302 -27.09 -4.91 -33.27
C SER A 302 -26.31 -4.85 -31.96
N PHE A 303 -25.36 -5.76 -31.78
CA PHE A 303 -24.33 -5.68 -30.75
C PHE A 303 -22.95 -5.45 -31.37
N PHE A 304 -22.18 -4.55 -30.78
CA PHE A 304 -20.74 -4.42 -31.01
C PHE A 304 -19.99 -4.76 -29.73
N LEU A 305 -19.05 -5.71 -29.85
CA LEU A 305 -18.27 -6.23 -28.74
C LEU A 305 -16.80 -5.86 -28.91
N TYR A 306 -16.18 -5.28 -27.87
CA TYR A 306 -14.73 -5.05 -27.85
C TYR A 306 -14.15 -5.71 -26.62
N SER A 307 -13.28 -6.68 -26.85
CA SER A 307 -12.81 -7.60 -25.80
C SER A 307 -11.31 -7.51 -25.65
N CYS A 308 -10.81 -7.42 -24.43
CA CYS A 308 -9.36 -7.41 -24.21
C CYS A 308 -8.71 -8.71 -24.72
N MET A 309 -7.61 -8.60 -25.45
CA MET A 309 -6.79 -9.75 -25.90
C MET A 309 -6.39 -10.71 -24.77
N ALA A 310 -6.23 -10.18 -23.56
CA ALA A 310 -5.88 -10.95 -22.37
C ALA A 310 -6.91 -12.02 -22.00
N ARG A 311 -8.21 -11.77 -22.26
CA ARG A 311 -9.28 -12.75 -21.99
C ARG A 311 -9.10 -14.02 -22.82
N ARG A 312 -8.69 -13.87 -24.08
CA ARG A 312 -8.44 -14.99 -24.97
C ARG A 312 -7.21 -15.80 -24.58
N ARG A 313 -6.17 -15.15 -24.03
CA ARG A 313 -4.97 -15.83 -23.54
C ARG A 313 -5.23 -16.64 -22.29
N PHE A 314 -6.00 -16.08 -21.35
CA PHE A 314 -6.30 -16.73 -20.08
C PHE A 314 -7.15 -17.99 -20.26
N MET A 315 -8.19 -17.95 -21.10
CA MET A 315 -9.14 -19.05 -21.27
C MET A 315 -9.59 -19.22 -22.73
N PRO A 316 -8.70 -19.63 -23.65
CA PRO A 316 -8.99 -19.70 -25.09
C PRO A 316 -10.19 -20.59 -25.42
N SER A 317 -10.35 -21.72 -24.72
CA SER A 317 -11.45 -22.68 -24.96
C SER A 317 -12.83 -22.18 -24.51
N PHE A 318 -12.91 -21.07 -23.80
CA PHE A 318 -14.17 -20.57 -23.20
C PHE A 318 -14.60 -19.21 -23.73
N ILE A 319 -13.85 -18.63 -24.67
CA ILE A 319 -14.15 -17.28 -25.18
C ILE A 319 -15.52 -17.20 -25.85
N ASN A 320 -15.94 -18.26 -26.53
CA ASN A 320 -17.24 -18.32 -27.21
C ASN A 320 -18.41 -18.31 -26.21
N VAL A 321 -18.21 -18.77 -24.97
CA VAL A 321 -19.25 -18.79 -23.92
C VAL A 321 -19.68 -17.36 -23.56
N GLU A 322 -18.77 -16.39 -23.62
CA GLU A 322 -19.09 -14.99 -23.35
C GLU A 322 -19.86 -14.33 -24.50
N ILE A 323 -19.62 -14.76 -25.74
CA ILE A 323 -20.10 -14.10 -26.96
C ILE A 323 -21.43 -14.70 -27.44
N GLU A 324 -21.57 -16.02 -27.36
CA GLU A 324 -22.73 -16.77 -27.85
C GLU A 324 -24.09 -16.20 -27.39
N PRO A 325 -24.28 -15.78 -26.12
CA PRO A 325 -25.54 -15.20 -25.66
C PRO A 325 -26.00 -13.96 -26.44
N PHE A 326 -25.07 -13.12 -26.91
CA PHE A 326 -25.38 -11.91 -27.68
C PHE A 326 -25.84 -12.26 -29.10
N SER A 327 -25.12 -13.19 -29.75
CA SER A 327 -25.44 -13.65 -31.11
C SER A 327 -26.79 -14.37 -31.22
N ASN A 328 -27.25 -14.98 -30.12
CA ASN A 328 -28.57 -15.60 -30.04
C ASN A 328 -29.74 -14.58 -30.00
N ILE A 329 -29.44 -13.30 -29.75
CA ILE A 329 -30.44 -12.23 -29.71
C ILE A 329 -30.51 -11.51 -31.06
N THR A 330 -29.36 -11.02 -31.55
CA THR A 330 -29.25 -10.31 -32.84
C THR A 330 -27.81 -10.32 -33.33
N SER A 331 -27.58 -9.80 -34.53
CA SER A 331 -26.25 -9.69 -35.17
C SER A 331 -25.22 -9.10 -34.22
N THR A 332 -24.12 -9.84 -34.05
CA THR A 332 -23.03 -9.51 -33.14
C THR A 332 -21.71 -9.48 -33.89
N SER A 333 -20.96 -8.39 -33.77
CA SER A 333 -19.62 -8.27 -34.34
C SER A 333 -18.68 -7.49 -33.44
N GLY A 334 -17.38 -7.63 -33.66
CA GLY A 334 -16.41 -7.04 -32.76
C GLY A 334 -14.99 -7.50 -33.02
N PHE A 335 -14.09 -7.13 -32.13
CA PHE A 335 -12.71 -7.60 -32.18
C PHE A 335 -12.02 -7.56 -30.82
N PHE A 336 -10.85 -8.20 -30.77
CA PHE A 336 -9.97 -8.21 -29.61
C PHE A 336 -9.02 -7.00 -29.63
N THR A 337 -9.12 -6.18 -28.60
CA THR A 337 -8.43 -4.89 -28.43
C THR A 337 -7.24 -5.00 -27.47
N TYR A 338 -6.33 -4.03 -27.56
CA TYR A 338 -5.29 -3.81 -26.54
C TYR A 338 -5.80 -3.05 -25.31
N ALA A 339 -6.84 -2.25 -25.49
CA ALA A 339 -7.62 -1.63 -24.43
C ALA A 339 -9.01 -1.26 -24.96
N GLU A 340 -10.00 -1.19 -24.07
CA GLU A 340 -11.39 -0.94 -24.41
C GLU A 340 -11.79 0.47 -23.98
N PHE A 341 -12.61 1.15 -24.80
CA PHE A 341 -13.15 2.46 -24.48
C PHE A 341 -14.57 2.32 -23.96
N PHE A 342 -14.84 2.92 -22.81
CA PHE A 342 -16.13 2.83 -22.15
C PHE A 342 -16.59 4.20 -21.64
N HIS A 343 -17.90 4.42 -21.63
CA HIS A 343 -18.48 5.63 -21.09
C HIS A 343 -19.25 5.34 -19.80
N ASN A 344 -18.84 5.96 -18.70
CA ASN A 344 -19.46 5.83 -17.38
C ASN A 344 -20.04 7.15 -16.90
N LYS A 345 -21.33 7.38 -17.16
CA LYS A 345 -22.14 8.46 -16.57
C LYS A 345 -21.42 9.82 -16.46
N GLY A 346 -20.94 10.36 -17.57
CA GLY A 346 -20.23 11.64 -17.57
C GLY A 346 -18.72 11.54 -17.68
N HIS A 347 -18.15 10.34 -17.66
CA HIS A 347 -16.71 10.12 -17.74
C HIS A 347 -16.35 9.07 -18.78
N ASN A 348 -15.23 9.29 -19.46
CA ASN A 348 -14.66 8.34 -20.42
C ASN A 348 -13.57 7.52 -19.75
N GLU A 349 -13.73 6.20 -19.77
CA GLU A 349 -12.90 5.25 -19.04
C GLU A 349 -12.07 4.41 -20.00
N LEU A 350 -10.77 4.28 -19.71
CA LEU A 350 -9.90 3.31 -20.34
C LEU A 350 -9.94 2.01 -19.53
N LEU A 351 -10.61 1.02 -20.10
CA LEU A 351 -10.74 -0.31 -19.50
C LEU A 351 -9.71 -1.27 -20.09
N ASN A 352 -9.28 -2.23 -19.27
CA ASN A 352 -8.46 -3.36 -19.67
C ASN A 352 -9.02 -4.60 -19.02
N GLN A 353 -8.75 -5.78 -19.60
CA GLN A 353 -9.28 -7.06 -19.13
C GLN A 353 -10.80 -7.17 -19.23
N THR A 354 -11.45 -6.27 -19.96
CA THR A 354 -12.91 -6.22 -20.02
C THR A 354 -13.45 -6.75 -21.34
N LEU A 355 -14.72 -7.16 -21.31
CA LEU A 355 -15.57 -7.22 -22.50
C LEU A 355 -16.49 -6.01 -22.45
N THR A 356 -16.32 -5.05 -23.34
CA THR A 356 -17.25 -3.93 -23.51
C THR A 356 -18.30 -4.26 -24.56
N ILE A 357 -19.53 -3.85 -24.28
CA ILE A 357 -20.72 -4.17 -25.06
C ILE A 357 -21.37 -2.85 -25.43
N VAL A 358 -21.71 -2.71 -26.71
CA VAL A 358 -22.61 -1.66 -27.18
C VAL A 358 -23.77 -2.28 -27.92
N ALA A 359 -24.98 -1.95 -27.47
CA ALA A 359 -26.22 -2.37 -28.08
C ALA A 359 -26.89 -1.16 -28.76
N LEU A 360 -27.31 -1.34 -30.01
CA LEU A 360 -27.90 -0.28 -30.84
C LEU A 360 -29.30 -0.64 -31.28
N SER A 361 -30.20 0.34 -31.28
CA SER A 361 -31.56 0.16 -31.78
C SER A 361 -32.16 1.47 -32.29
N GLU A 362 -32.74 1.42 -33.49
CA GLU A 362 -33.65 2.46 -34.01
C GLU A 362 -35.13 2.09 -33.77
N ASP A 363 -35.39 0.93 -33.15
CA ASP A 363 -36.75 0.45 -32.86
C ASP A 363 -37.33 1.18 -31.64
N LEU A 364 -38.46 1.84 -31.84
CA LEU A 364 -39.20 2.55 -30.80
C LEU A 364 -40.23 1.65 -30.09
N SER A 365 -40.48 0.43 -30.59
CA SER A 365 -41.42 -0.51 -30.00
C SER A 365 -40.98 -0.94 -28.59
N LYS A 366 -41.98 -1.23 -27.74
CA LYS A 366 -41.80 -1.76 -26.37
C LYS A 366 -42.05 -3.27 -26.28
N GLU A 367 -42.01 -3.97 -27.42
CA GLU A 367 -42.25 -5.41 -27.44
C GLU A 367 -41.10 -6.14 -26.74
N LYS A 368 -41.45 -6.96 -25.74
CA LYS A 368 -40.48 -7.76 -24.98
C LYS A 368 -39.94 -8.89 -25.85
N ILE A 369 -38.61 -9.06 -25.85
CA ILE A 369 -37.97 -10.24 -26.46
C ILE A 369 -38.16 -11.44 -25.51
N GLN A 370 -38.75 -12.54 -25.99
CA GLN A 370 -38.72 -13.81 -25.27
C GLN A 370 -37.35 -14.47 -25.43
N ILE A 371 -36.61 -14.58 -24.32
CA ILE A 371 -35.34 -15.29 -24.29
C ILE A 371 -35.64 -16.80 -24.25
N LYS A 372 -35.25 -17.55 -25.29
CA LYS A 372 -35.21 -19.02 -25.21
C LYS A 372 -34.25 -19.40 -24.08
N GLN A 373 -34.60 -20.35 -23.22
CA GLN A 373 -33.71 -20.83 -22.16
C GLN A 373 -32.35 -21.22 -22.75
N LEU A 374 -31.35 -20.38 -22.51
CA LEU A 374 -29.97 -20.65 -22.86
C LEU A 374 -29.45 -21.66 -21.84
N HIS A 375 -29.39 -22.94 -22.23
CA HIS A 375 -28.84 -23.98 -21.38
C HIS A 375 -27.35 -23.75 -21.19
N ASN A 376 -26.92 -23.53 -19.94
CA ASN A 376 -25.52 -23.56 -19.53
C ASN A 376 -24.96 -24.98 -19.69
N LYS A 377 -24.55 -25.36 -20.91
CA LYS A 377 -23.73 -26.55 -21.15
C LYS A 377 -22.26 -26.17 -21.08
N SER A 378 -21.76 -25.90 -19.88
CA SER A 378 -20.31 -26.03 -19.62
C SER A 378 -20.12 -27.03 -18.49
N ASN A 379 -20.10 -28.31 -18.86
CA ASN A 379 -19.78 -29.42 -17.96
C ASN A 379 -18.32 -29.85 -18.17
N ASN A 380 -17.41 -28.86 -18.30
CA ASN A 380 -15.99 -29.13 -18.51
C ASN A 380 -15.30 -29.37 -17.14
N LYS A 381 -14.56 -30.47 -16.98
CA LYS A 381 -13.88 -30.80 -15.72
C LYS A 381 -12.85 -29.74 -15.34
N ASP A 382 -12.13 -29.19 -16.32
CA ASP A 382 -11.10 -28.16 -16.09
C ASP A 382 -11.69 -26.85 -15.57
N ALA A 383 -12.89 -26.50 -16.04
CA ALA A 383 -13.64 -25.35 -15.55
C ALA A 383 -14.00 -25.47 -14.07
N ARG A 384 -14.33 -26.69 -13.59
CA ARG A 384 -14.66 -26.93 -12.18
C ARG A 384 -13.44 -26.74 -11.28
N THR A 385 -12.27 -27.20 -11.69
CA THR A 385 -11.04 -27.05 -10.91
C THR A 385 -10.62 -25.59 -10.84
N ILE A 386 -10.61 -24.87 -11.97
CA ILE A 386 -10.26 -23.44 -12.00
C ILE A 386 -11.25 -22.64 -11.14
N LYS A 387 -12.54 -22.95 -11.23
CA LYS A 387 -13.58 -22.35 -10.39
C LYS A 387 -13.34 -22.59 -8.89
N ALA A 388 -13.04 -23.83 -8.50
CA ALA A 388 -12.77 -24.15 -7.10
C ALA A 388 -11.52 -23.43 -6.57
N LEU A 389 -10.45 -23.34 -7.38
CA LEU A 389 -9.23 -22.62 -7.02
C LEU A 389 -9.48 -21.11 -6.92
N ALA A 390 -10.23 -20.53 -7.87
CA ALA A 390 -10.61 -19.11 -7.83
C ALA A 390 -11.38 -18.78 -6.54
N HIS A 391 -12.38 -19.60 -6.21
CA HIS A 391 -13.17 -19.43 -4.99
C HIS A 391 -12.32 -19.60 -3.72
N LEU A 392 -11.41 -20.59 -3.68
CA LEU A 392 -10.50 -20.80 -2.56
C LEU A 392 -9.57 -19.61 -2.34
N ILE A 393 -9.01 -19.07 -3.42
CA ILE A 393 -8.12 -17.90 -3.38
C ILE A 393 -8.89 -16.68 -2.87
N GLU A 394 -10.09 -16.45 -3.38
CA GLU A 394 -10.95 -15.34 -2.96
C GLU A 394 -11.31 -15.44 -1.47
N GLN A 395 -11.78 -16.62 -1.03
CA GLN A 395 -12.11 -16.87 0.37
C GLN A 395 -10.88 -16.70 1.29
N SER A 396 -9.72 -17.24 0.88
CA SER A 396 -8.47 -17.10 1.64
C SER A 396 -8.04 -15.65 1.75
N SER A 397 -8.20 -14.85 0.69
CA SER A 397 -7.89 -13.41 0.70
C SER A 397 -8.82 -12.65 1.65
N GLN A 398 -10.11 -12.98 1.66
CA GLN A 398 -11.09 -12.36 2.57
C GLN A 398 -10.80 -12.71 4.03
N ASP A 399 -10.52 -13.99 4.33
CA ASP A 399 -10.17 -14.45 5.67
C ASP A 399 -8.91 -13.73 6.19
N TYR A 400 -7.90 -13.55 5.33
CA TYR A 400 -6.70 -12.81 5.66
C TYR A 400 -6.98 -11.33 5.98
N ASP A 401 -7.82 -10.65 5.19
CA ASP A 401 -8.21 -9.26 5.43
C ASP A 401 -8.96 -9.12 6.78
N ILE A 402 -9.81 -10.08 7.12
CA ILE A 402 -10.50 -10.15 8.43
C ILE A 402 -9.49 -10.32 9.57
N GLN A 403 -8.55 -11.26 9.45
CA GLN A 403 -7.52 -11.50 10.45
C GLN A 403 -6.63 -10.27 10.65
N THR A 404 -6.23 -9.61 9.57
CA THR A 404 -5.40 -8.40 9.59
C THR A 404 -6.10 -7.27 10.34
N LYS A 405 -7.38 -7.02 10.06
CA LYS A 405 -8.18 -6.03 10.80
C LYS A 405 -8.31 -6.38 12.29
N LYS A 406 -8.50 -7.65 12.64
CA LYS A 406 -8.56 -8.12 14.04
C LYS A 406 -7.23 -7.90 14.76
N LEU A 407 -6.11 -8.21 14.12
CA LEU A 407 -4.77 -8.01 14.66
C LEU A 407 -4.48 -6.52 14.93
N HIS A 408 -4.84 -5.64 14.00
CA HIS A 408 -4.70 -4.19 14.21
C HIS A 408 -5.50 -3.68 15.41
N LYS A 409 -6.74 -4.15 15.58
CA LYS A 409 -7.56 -3.81 16.76
C LYS A 409 -6.93 -4.30 18.07
N GLN A 410 -6.45 -5.55 18.10
CA GLN A 410 -5.77 -6.10 19.28
C GLN A 410 -4.48 -5.34 19.62
N LYS A 411 -3.69 -4.97 18.60
CA LYS A 411 -2.48 -4.16 18.78
C LYS A 411 -2.80 -2.78 19.37
N ALA A 412 -3.81 -2.09 18.83
CA ALA A 412 -4.25 -0.80 19.34
C ALA A 412 -4.74 -0.89 20.80
N TYR A 413 -5.51 -1.95 21.12
CA TYR A 413 -5.98 -2.21 22.47
C TYR A 413 -4.85 -2.55 23.45
N SER A 414 -3.86 -3.35 23.04
CA SER A 414 -2.69 -3.63 23.86
C SER A 414 -1.89 -2.35 24.17
N ASN A 415 -1.69 -1.49 23.17
CA ASN A 415 -1.02 -0.20 23.36
C ASN A 415 -1.79 0.73 24.31
N SER A 416 -3.13 0.75 24.25
CA SER A 416 -3.93 1.58 25.15
C SER A 416 -3.87 1.07 26.60
N ILE A 417 -3.85 -0.25 26.81
CA ILE A 417 -3.63 -0.85 28.15
C ILE A 417 -2.27 -0.43 28.69
N LEU A 418 -1.20 -0.55 27.90
CA LEU A 418 0.15 -0.18 28.32
C LEU A 418 0.23 1.31 28.70
N ALA A 419 -0.42 2.19 27.93
CA ALA A 419 -0.48 3.61 28.24
C ALA A 419 -1.23 3.87 29.57
N SER A 420 -2.37 3.19 29.78
CA SER A 420 -3.15 3.28 31.03
C SER A 420 -2.37 2.78 32.25
N GLN A 421 -1.67 1.65 32.15
CA GLN A 421 -0.82 1.13 33.22
C GLN A 421 0.31 2.11 33.59
N LYS A 422 0.97 2.71 32.59
CA LYS A 422 1.99 3.76 32.83
C LYS A 422 1.40 4.97 33.54
N GLN A 423 0.19 5.40 33.16
CA GLN A 423 -0.48 6.53 33.79
C GLN A 423 -0.90 6.22 35.23
N PHE A 424 -1.43 5.03 35.50
CA PHE A 424 -1.76 4.57 36.85
C PHE A 424 -0.52 4.60 37.77
N LEU A 425 0.59 4.00 37.33
CA LEU A 425 1.84 4.00 38.10
C LEU A 425 2.35 5.42 38.41
N ARG A 426 2.22 6.36 37.47
CA ARG A 426 2.59 7.77 37.69
C ARG A 426 1.75 8.42 38.78
N HIS A 427 0.44 8.24 38.73
CA HIS A 427 -0.47 8.78 39.73
C HIS A 427 -0.17 8.20 41.11
N THR A 428 0.03 6.88 41.21
CA THR A 428 0.39 6.21 42.47
C THR A 428 1.69 6.77 43.06
N VAL A 429 2.73 7.00 42.25
CA VAL A 429 3.97 7.64 42.74
C VAL A 429 3.71 9.07 43.20
N HIS A 430 2.96 9.88 42.45
CA HIS A 430 2.70 11.25 42.87
C HIS A 430 1.90 11.33 44.18
N GLU A 431 0.82 10.55 44.28
CA GLU A 431 -0.06 10.54 45.45
C GLU A 431 0.61 9.99 46.71
N THR A 432 1.61 9.11 46.57
CA THR A 432 2.39 8.58 47.70
C THR A 432 3.47 9.56 48.20
N SER A 433 3.87 10.56 47.41
CA SER A 433 4.85 11.57 47.85
C SER A 433 4.32 12.43 49.00
N THR A 434 3.07 12.88 48.90
CA THR A 434 2.43 13.75 49.89
C THR A 434 2.37 13.16 51.29
N PRO A 435 1.86 11.92 51.52
CA PRO A 435 1.82 11.35 52.85
C PRO A 435 3.22 11.07 53.41
N LEU A 436 4.20 10.72 52.57
CA LEU A 436 5.59 10.52 53.03
C LEU A 436 6.20 11.82 53.56
N SER A 437 6.01 12.94 52.86
CA SER A 437 6.46 14.27 53.31
C SER A 437 5.80 14.67 54.64
N VAL A 438 4.49 14.45 54.78
CA VAL A 438 3.75 14.77 56.02
C VAL A 438 4.27 13.95 57.20
N ILE A 439 4.53 12.65 57.01
CA ILE A 439 5.09 11.80 58.08
C ILE A 439 6.49 12.29 58.47
N MET A 440 7.34 12.61 57.48
CA MET A 440 8.70 13.10 57.75
C MET A 440 8.68 14.42 58.54
N SER A 441 7.87 15.39 58.13
CA SER A 441 7.77 16.68 58.85
C SER A 441 7.25 16.53 60.28
N ASN A 442 6.34 15.58 60.53
CA ASN A 442 5.87 15.30 61.89
C ASN A 442 6.94 14.63 62.76
N ILE A 443 7.78 13.77 62.17
CA ILE A 443 8.95 13.20 62.87
C ILE A 443 9.91 14.32 63.26
N GLU A 444 10.26 15.20 62.33
CA GLU A 444 11.15 16.35 62.57
C GLU A 444 10.59 17.29 63.66
N LEU A 445 9.29 17.60 63.61
CA LEU A 445 8.62 18.43 64.61
C LEU A 445 8.62 17.76 65.99
N TYR A 446 8.37 16.45 66.06
CA TYR A 446 8.40 15.70 67.31
C TYR A 446 9.80 15.70 67.92
N GLU A 447 10.84 15.47 67.12
CA GLU A 447 12.24 15.53 67.56
C GLU A 447 12.61 16.91 68.11
N MET A 448 12.11 17.98 67.48
CA MET A 448 12.33 19.35 67.93
C MET A 448 11.70 19.64 69.30
N ILE A 449 10.52 19.08 69.58
CA ILE A 449 9.77 19.35 70.83
C ILE A 449 10.23 18.44 71.98
N HIS A 450 10.47 17.16 71.71
CA HIS A 450 10.68 16.13 72.75
C HIS A 450 12.11 15.57 72.80
N GLY A 451 12.99 15.99 71.88
CA GLY A 451 14.32 15.41 71.73
C GLY A 451 14.29 14.05 71.03
N LYS A 452 15.47 13.56 70.66
CA LYS A 452 15.62 12.30 69.92
C LYS A 452 15.47 11.11 70.87
N ASN A 453 14.57 10.18 70.55
CA ASN A 453 14.39 8.90 71.25
C ASN A 453 14.62 7.75 70.25
N GLU A 454 15.12 6.61 70.73
CA GLU A 454 15.35 5.38 69.98
C GLU A 454 14.16 4.98 69.07
N TYR A 455 12.92 5.07 69.55
CA TYR A 455 11.74 4.73 68.74
C TYR A 455 11.55 5.67 67.55
N ILE A 456 11.72 6.98 67.76
CA ILE A 456 11.60 7.99 66.69
C ILE A 456 12.75 7.86 65.70
N SER A 457 13.97 7.62 66.19
CA SER A 457 15.14 7.34 65.36
C SER A 457 14.92 6.12 64.47
N ASN A 458 14.31 5.06 65.00
CA ASN A 458 13.97 3.86 64.22
C ASN A 458 12.89 4.13 63.15
N ILE A 459 11.88 4.94 63.48
CA ILE A 459 10.83 5.34 62.52
C ILE A 459 11.41 6.24 61.41
N GLU A 460 12.26 7.21 61.78
CA GLU A 460 12.96 8.10 60.85
C GLU A 460 13.77 7.31 59.82
N VAL A 461 14.53 6.31 60.28
CA VAL A 461 15.33 5.44 59.41
C VAL A 461 14.45 4.60 58.49
N ALA A 462 13.35 4.05 59.00
CA ALA A 462 12.39 3.32 58.18
C ALA A 462 11.74 4.24 57.11
N MET A 463 11.40 5.48 57.47
CA MET A 463 10.84 6.48 56.56
C MET A 463 11.82 6.94 55.49
N LYS A 464 13.08 7.20 55.86
CA LYS A 464 14.16 7.53 54.92
C LYS A 464 14.37 6.40 53.90
N ASN A 465 14.29 5.14 54.35
CA ASN A 465 14.33 3.98 53.45
C ASN A 465 13.15 3.92 52.47
N ILE A 466 11.91 4.17 52.94
CA ILE A 466 10.72 4.19 52.06
C ILE A 466 10.80 5.35 51.05
N SER A 467 11.24 6.53 51.49
CA SER A 467 11.45 7.68 50.61
C SER A 467 12.47 7.35 49.51
N SER A 468 13.60 6.73 49.86
CA SER A 468 14.61 6.31 48.88
C SER A 468 14.03 5.36 47.82
N ILE A 469 13.20 4.39 48.22
CA ILE A 469 12.54 3.44 47.30
C ILE A 469 11.54 4.16 46.40
N HIS A 470 10.76 5.07 46.96
CA HIS A 470 9.80 5.87 46.22
C HIS A 470 10.49 6.74 45.17
N ASP A 471 11.60 7.36 45.55
CA ASP A 471 12.43 8.18 44.70
C ASP A 471 13.03 7.37 43.54
N ASP A 472 13.49 6.14 43.80
CA ASP A 472 13.96 5.21 42.76
C ASP A 472 12.85 4.84 41.77
N LEU A 473 11.64 4.56 42.27
CA LEU A 473 10.46 4.24 41.45
C LEU A 473 10.00 5.45 40.62
N SER A 474 10.02 6.65 41.21
CA SER A 474 9.71 7.92 40.57
C SER A 474 10.66 8.21 39.41
N PHE A 475 11.95 7.96 39.61
CA PHE A 475 12.97 8.09 38.56
C PHE A 475 12.71 7.13 37.39
N LEU A 476 12.40 5.86 37.67
CA LEU A 476 12.09 4.86 36.63
C LEU A 476 10.88 5.24 35.76
N ILE A 477 9.87 5.84 36.37
CA ILE A 477 8.61 6.18 35.71
C ILE A 477 8.68 7.51 34.92
N LYS A 478 9.50 8.48 35.38
CA LYS A 478 9.61 9.83 34.80
C LYS A 478 10.75 9.99 33.78
N LYS A 479 11.59 8.98 33.58
CA LYS A 479 12.80 9.03 32.72
C LYS A 479 12.57 9.52 31.29
N ASP A 480 11.42 9.21 30.67
CA ASP A 480 11.15 9.54 29.27
C ASP A 480 10.67 11.01 29.06
N GLN A 481 10.60 11.83 30.12
CA GLN A 481 9.93 13.15 30.07
C GLN A 481 10.68 14.30 30.77
N LEU A 482 11.74 14.03 31.52
CA LEU A 482 12.49 15.06 32.25
C LEU A 482 13.78 15.41 31.52
N VAL A 483 13.95 16.71 31.22
CA VAL A 483 15.25 17.25 30.82
C VAL A 483 16.09 17.41 32.08
N TYR A 484 17.06 16.52 32.27
CA TYR A 484 18.01 16.61 33.38
C TYR A 484 19.06 17.68 33.06
N ASN A 485 18.84 18.90 33.55
CA ASN A 485 19.81 19.98 33.38
C ASN A 485 21.13 19.63 34.07
N LYS A 486 22.24 19.81 33.34
CA LYS A 486 23.59 19.66 33.86
C LYS A 486 24.06 21.01 34.41
N ILE A 487 24.63 20.97 35.60
CA ILE A 487 25.25 22.12 36.25
C ILE A 487 26.68 21.78 36.61
N GLN A 488 27.49 22.79 36.90
CA GLN A 488 28.81 22.58 37.47
C GLN A 488 28.67 22.20 38.95
N ILE A 489 29.20 21.04 39.32
CA ILE A 489 29.15 20.49 40.68
C ILE A 489 30.58 20.21 41.14
N ASP A 490 30.95 20.67 42.33
CA ASP A 490 32.20 20.23 42.96
C ASP A 490 31.99 18.86 43.60
N LEU A 491 32.61 17.83 43.04
CA LEU A 491 32.42 16.46 43.47
C LEU A 491 32.91 16.23 44.91
N VAL A 492 33.94 16.96 45.36
CA VAL A 492 34.47 16.84 46.72
C VAL A 492 33.46 17.33 47.75
N ASP A 493 32.92 18.53 47.55
CA ASP A 493 31.92 19.12 48.45
C ASP A 493 30.61 18.35 48.40
N TYR A 494 30.18 17.91 47.21
CA TYR A 494 28.97 17.13 47.04
C TYR A 494 29.04 15.80 47.79
N VAL A 495 30.08 14.99 47.56
CA VAL A 495 30.24 13.68 48.23
C VAL A 495 30.37 13.85 49.73
N ARG A 496 31.10 14.86 50.20
CA ARG A 496 31.21 15.18 51.63
C ARG A 496 29.83 15.44 52.24
N SER A 497 29.00 16.27 51.60
CA SER A 497 27.65 16.56 52.09
C SER A 497 26.76 15.31 52.17
N ARG A 498 26.90 14.35 51.24
CA ARG A 498 26.16 13.09 51.27
C ARG A 498 26.67 12.14 52.36
N ILE A 499 27.98 12.10 52.60
CA ILE A 499 28.56 11.35 53.73
C ILE A 499 28.03 11.89 55.06
N ASP A 500 28.00 13.22 55.23
CA ASP A 500 27.46 13.86 56.43
C ASP A 500 25.98 13.50 56.64
N PHE A 501 25.19 13.51 55.56
CA PHE A 501 23.78 13.11 55.58
C PHE A 501 23.57 11.64 56.04
N PHE A 502 24.43 10.72 55.63
CA PHE A 502 24.33 9.29 55.98
C PHE A 502 25.11 8.88 57.23
N SER A 503 25.92 9.78 57.81
CA SER A 503 26.77 9.51 58.98
C SER A 503 25.99 8.88 60.16
N GLN A 504 24.82 9.42 60.46
CA GLN A 504 23.96 8.93 61.54
C GLN A 504 23.40 7.52 61.26
N VAL A 505 23.14 7.20 59.99
CA VAL A 505 22.65 5.87 59.59
C VAL A 505 23.77 4.83 59.68
N ALA A 506 25.00 5.21 59.32
CA ALA A 506 26.18 4.35 59.48
C ALA A 506 26.48 4.06 60.96
N LEU A 507 26.39 5.08 61.83
CA LEU A 507 26.62 4.92 63.27
C LEU A 507 25.66 3.94 63.94
N GLN A 508 24.40 3.87 63.49
CA GLN A 508 23.41 2.92 64.00
C GLN A 508 23.77 1.46 63.72
N VAL A 509 24.49 1.19 62.63
CA VAL A 509 25.04 -0.15 62.31
C VAL A 509 26.49 -0.30 62.77
N LYS A 510 26.95 0.58 63.67
CA LYS A 510 28.31 0.62 64.23
C LYS A 510 29.41 0.74 63.18
N SER A 511 29.15 1.42 62.07
CA SER A 511 30.15 1.70 61.03
C SER A 511 30.45 3.21 60.96
N ASN A 512 31.67 3.58 60.56
CA ASN A 512 32.05 4.98 60.33
C ASN A 512 32.52 5.20 58.90
N PHE A 513 32.28 6.41 58.37
CA PHE A 513 32.84 6.83 57.09
C PHE A 513 34.24 7.43 57.28
N ILE A 514 35.19 7.01 56.45
CA ILE A 514 36.52 7.61 56.31
C ILE A 514 36.62 8.21 54.92
N PHE A 515 36.60 9.54 54.84
CA PHE A 515 36.65 10.28 53.58
C PHE A 515 38.06 10.80 53.29
N PHE A 516 38.58 10.51 52.10
CA PHE A 516 39.85 11.03 51.61
C PHE A 516 39.70 11.64 50.22
N ALA A 517 40.20 12.86 50.03
CA ALA A 517 40.27 13.53 48.73
C ALA A 517 41.71 14.01 48.49
N ASN A 518 42.27 13.73 47.31
CA ASN A 518 43.64 14.15 46.98
C ASN A 518 43.75 15.56 46.37
N GLU A 519 42.62 16.20 46.05
CA GLU A 519 42.52 17.59 45.64
C GLU A 519 41.40 18.27 46.43
N GLU A 520 41.49 19.58 46.64
CA GLU A 520 40.48 20.35 47.38
C GLU A 520 39.17 20.52 46.61
N ARG A 521 39.23 20.56 45.27
CA ARG A 521 38.08 20.77 44.39
C ARG A 521 38.16 19.90 43.15
N MET A 522 37.04 19.29 42.75
CA MET A 522 36.94 18.44 41.54
C MET A 522 35.66 18.78 40.76
N PRO A 523 35.66 19.85 39.94
CA PRO A 523 34.46 20.30 39.23
C PRO A 523 34.06 19.37 38.08
N ILE A 524 32.81 18.93 38.07
CA ILE A 524 32.19 18.13 37.00
C ILE A 524 30.95 18.82 36.44
N PHE A 525 30.65 18.59 35.16
CA PHE A 525 29.40 19.06 34.55
C PHE A 525 28.37 17.92 34.50
N PHE A 526 27.48 17.89 35.48
CA PHE A 526 26.63 16.73 35.73
C PHE A 526 25.23 17.11 36.23
N SER A 527 24.26 16.20 36.11
CA SER A 527 22.95 16.40 36.72
C SER A 527 23.02 16.02 38.19
N GLU A 528 22.70 16.96 39.08
CA GLU A 528 22.70 16.74 40.53
C GLU A 528 21.85 15.53 40.93
N SER A 529 20.66 15.38 40.34
CA SER A 529 19.77 14.23 40.60
C SER A 529 20.37 12.88 40.17
N LYS A 530 21.12 12.84 39.05
CA LYS A 530 21.81 11.62 38.61
C LYS A 530 23.02 11.32 39.48
N LEU A 531 23.77 12.35 39.90
CA LEU A 531 24.91 12.20 40.81
C LEU A 531 24.45 11.67 42.16
N GLN A 532 23.33 12.19 42.67
CA GLN A 532 22.70 11.72 43.89
C GLN A 532 22.42 10.22 43.83
N ARG A 533 21.92 9.70 42.71
CA ARG A 533 21.67 8.26 42.55
C ARG A 533 22.95 7.43 42.60
N ILE A 534 24.04 7.90 41.99
CA ILE A 534 25.32 7.20 42.04
C ILE A 534 25.82 7.18 43.49
N VAL A 535 25.87 8.33 44.16
CA VAL A 535 26.45 8.44 45.50
C VAL A 535 25.57 7.74 46.54
N ASP A 536 24.28 8.06 46.61
CA ASP A 536 23.38 7.55 47.65
C ASP A 536 23.19 6.04 47.57
N ASN A 537 23.04 5.45 46.37
CA ASN A 537 22.90 4.00 46.24
C ASN A 537 24.16 3.26 46.68
N ASN A 538 25.34 3.83 46.41
CA ASN A 538 26.59 3.20 46.84
C ASN A 538 26.82 3.36 48.35
N LEU A 539 26.57 4.54 48.92
CA LEU A 539 26.71 4.75 50.37
C LEU A 539 25.71 3.89 51.15
N THR A 540 24.45 3.83 50.71
CA THR A 540 23.44 2.99 51.38
C THR A 540 23.70 1.50 51.21
N ASN A 541 24.25 1.05 50.08
CA ASN A 541 24.70 -0.34 49.94
C ASN A 541 25.89 -0.63 50.85
N ALA A 542 26.88 0.27 50.92
CA ALA A 542 28.02 0.11 51.82
C ALA A 542 27.55 -0.02 53.28
N ILE A 543 26.62 0.83 53.74
CA ILE A 543 26.03 0.74 55.09
C ILE A 543 25.35 -0.61 55.33
N LYS A 544 24.64 -1.16 54.32
CA LYS A 544 23.87 -2.40 54.46
C LYS A 544 24.74 -3.66 54.52
N TYR A 545 25.84 -3.70 53.76
CA TYR A 545 26.61 -4.92 53.54
C TYR A 545 27.96 -4.95 54.29
N THR A 546 28.40 -3.83 54.85
CA THR A 546 29.62 -3.79 55.68
C THR A 546 29.41 -4.56 56.98
N PHE A 547 30.43 -5.31 57.42
CA PHE A 547 30.37 -6.01 58.70
C PHE A 547 30.33 -5.03 59.90
N GLU A 548 29.73 -5.45 61.02
CA GLU A 548 29.66 -4.60 62.22
C GLU A 548 31.05 -4.18 62.71
N ASN A 549 31.20 -2.90 63.09
CA ASN A 549 32.44 -2.29 63.59
C ASN A 549 33.56 -2.08 62.54
N GLU A 550 33.27 -2.28 61.25
CA GLU A 550 34.18 -1.95 60.17
C GLU A 550 33.92 -0.54 59.61
N ASN A 551 34.94 0.06 59.00
CA ASN A 551 34.83 1.39 58.40
C ASN A 551 34.48 1.29 56.91
N ILE A 552 33.74 2.28 56.43
CA ILE A 552 33.45 2.49 55.01
C ILE A 552 34.39 3.60 54.50
N TYR A 553 35.23 3.28 53.54
CA TYR A 553 36.19 4.20 52.95
C TYR A 553 35.60 4.83 51.69
N VAL A 554 35.68 6.15 51.58
CA VAL A 554 35.27 6.92 50.41
C VAL A 554 36.45 7.75 49.93
N ASP A 555 37.01 7.36 48.79
CA ASP A 555 38.18 7.97 48.18
C ASP A 555 37.78 8.77 46.92
N LEU A 556 38.24 10.01 46.84
CA LEU A 556 38.22 10.83 45.62
C LEU A 556 39.65 11.10 45.15
N LYS A 557 39.98 10.63 43.95
CA LYS A 557 41.31 10.76 43.36
C LYS A 557 41.26 11.31 41.96
N ARG A 558 42.00 12.38 41.68
CA ARG A 558 42.30 12.77 40.29
C ARG A 558 43.39 11.87 39.70
N LYS A 559 43.14 11.30 38.53
CA LYS A 559 44.11 10.57 37.73
C LYS A 559 44.11 11.14 36.30
N LYS A 560 45.15 11.92 35.96
CA LYS A 560 45.23 12.68 34.70
C LYS A 560 44.05 13.67 34.56
N SER A 561 43.19 13.48 33.55
CA SER A 561 42.00 14.28 33.26
C SER A 561 40.75 13.81 34.01
N ASP A 562 40.80 12.63 34.64
CA ASP A 562 39.60 11.98 35.16
C ASP A 562 39.58 12.03 36.70
N TYR A 563 38.37 12.14 37.26
CA TYR A 563 38.12 12.04 38.70
C TYR A 563 37.54 10.67 39.01
N ILE A 564 38.17 9.99 39.96
CA ILE A 564 37.82 8.63 40.36
C ILE A 564 37.20 8.69 41.75
N LEU A 565 35.93 8.26 41.85
CA LEU A 565 35.25 8.01 43.11
C LEU A 565 35.29 6.51 43.40
N SER A 566 35.88 6.14 44.54
CA SER A 566 35.91 4.76 45.01
C SER A 566 35.23 4.68 46.38
N ILE A 567 34.30 3.75 46.52
CA ILE A 567 33.63 3.43 47.79
C ILE A 567 33.96 1.98 48.12
N SER A 568 34.63 1.76 49.25
CA SER A 568 35.08 0.43 49.65
C SER A 568 34.82 0.10 51.11
N SER A 569 34.50 -1.15 51.38
CA SER A 569 34.30 -1.64 52.74
C SER A 569 34.58 -3.14 52.87
N HIS A 570 34.80 -3.59 54.09
CA HIS A 570 34.91 -5.00 54.42
C HIS A 570 33.49 -5.61 54.51
N SER A 571 33.13 -6.43 53.51
CA SER A 571 31.79 -7.01 53.36
C SER A 571 31.85 -8.48 52.95
N CYS A 572 30.68 -9.11 52.82
CA CYS A 572 30.57 -10.41 52.14
C CYS A 572 31.03 -10.31 50.67
N VAL A 573 31.60 -11.41 50.17
CA VAL A 573 32.10 -11.50 48.79
C VAL A 573 30.93 -11.57 47.82
N ILE A 574 30.89 -10.65 46.86
CA ILE A 574 29.93 -10.66 45.76
C ILE A 574 30.26 -11.83 44.84
N GLN A 575 29.34 -12.78 44.71
CA GLN A 575 29.55 -14.01 43.95
C GLN A 575 29.49 -13.76 42.44
N ASP A 576 28.56 -12.90 42.00
CA ASP A 576 28.37 -12.53 40.59
C ASP A 576 28.37 -10.99 40.42
N PRO A 577 29.56 -10.37 40.26
CA PRO A 577 29.70 -8.92 40.09
C PRO A 577 28.98 -8.35 38.87
N LYS A 578 28.56 -9.19 37.90
CA LYS A 578 27.81 -8.74 36.73
C LYS A 578 26.31 -8.71 37.00
N LYS A 579 25.78 -9.69 37.73
CA LYS A 579 24.34 -9.80 38.02
C LYS A 579 23.83 -8.83 39.07
N ILE A 580 24.69 -8.32 39.96
CA ILE A 580 24.30 -7.30 40.95
C ILE A 580 23.73 -6.01 40.32
N PHE A 581 23.94 -5.81 39.01
CA PHE A 581 23.38 -4.69 38.25
C PHE A 581 22.07 -5.03 37.52
N GLU A 582 21.57 -6.26 37.58
CA GLU A 582 20.29 -6.67 37.00
C GLU A 582 19.11 -6.22 37.86
N GLU A 583 17.96 -5.92 37.23
CA GLU A 583 16.75 -5.52 37.96
C GLU A 583 16.26 -6.67 38.86
N TYR A 584 15.94 -6.35 40.12
CA TYR A 584 15.40 -7.28 41.12
C TYR A 584 16.37 -8.39 41.57
N TYR A 585 17.61 -8.40 41.08
CA TYR A 585 18.60 -9.39 41.50
C TYR A 585 19.21 -9.05 42.86
N ARG A 586 19.31 -10.07 43.73
CA ARG A 586 19.90 -9.98 45.08
C ARG A 586 20.54 -11.31 45.48
N GLU A 587 21.75 -11.27 46.03
CA GLU A 587 22.45 -12.48 46.51
C GLU A 587 21.99 -12.88 47.92
N GLU A 588 21.75 -11.91 48.82
CA GLU A 588 21.13 -12.14 50.13
C GLU A 588 19.66 -11.71 50.15
N LYS A 589 18.76 -12.67 50.43
CA LYS A 589 17.30 -12.45 50.51
C LYS A 589 16.81 -11.86 51.83
N THR A 590 17.64 -11.83 52.87
CA THR A 590 17.26 -11.45 54.25
C THR A 590 17.35 -9.95 54.55
N GLN A 591 18.15 -9.17 53.81
CA GLN A 591 18.25 -7.72 54.02
C GLN A 591 17.10 -6.92 53.35
N LYS A 592 16.84 -5.68 53.77
CA LYS A 592 15.74 -4.83 53.25
C LYS A 592 16.14 -4.08 51.96
N GLY A 593 15.38 -4.26 50.85
CA GLY A 593 15.57 -3.54 49.58
C GLY A 593 14.96 -4.23 48.34
N PHE A 594 14.63 -3.48 47.28
CA PHE A 594 13.96 -3.99 46.06
C PHE A 594 14.92 -4.49 44.96
N GLY A 595 16.24 -4.35 45.11
CA GLY A 595 17.21 -4.75 44.07
C GLY A 595 17.21 -3.85 42.83
N LEU A 596 16.84 -2.57 42.99
CA LEU A 596 16.79 -1.58 41.90
C LEU A 596 17.97 -0.59 41.91
N GLY A 597 18.61 -0.36 43.07
CA GLY A 597 19.61 0.69 43.25
C GLY A 597 20.81 0.59 42.31
N LEU A 598 21.51 -0.57 42.28
CA LEU A 598 22.67 -0.73 41.39
C LEU A 598 22.28 -0.76 39.91
N ASN A 599 21.09 -1.27 39.56
CA ASN A 599 20.59 -1.19 38.19
C ASN A 599 20.42 0.27 37.73
N LEU A 600 19.88 1.13 38.61
CA LEU A 600 19.77 2.57 38.36
C LEU A 600 21.14 3.22 38.19
N VAL A 601 22.10 2.88 39.06
CA VAL A 601 23.48 3.38 38.95
C VAL A 601 24.11 2.98 37.60
N LYS A 602 23.98 1.71 37.19
CA LYS A 602 24.48 1.24 35.90
C LYS A 602 23.88 2.02 34.73
N ARG A 603 22.57 2.24 34.74
CA ARG A 603 21.88 3.03 33.71
C ARG A 603 22.38 4.46 33.63
N VAL A 604 22.50 5.13 34.78
CA VAL A 604 23.06 6.50 34.83
C VAL A 604 24.49 6.51 34.28
N CYS A 605 25.29 5.50 34.60
CA CYS A 605 26.66 5.38 34.10
C CYS A 605 26.70 5.18 32.58
N GLU A 606 25.83 4.34 32.02
CA GLU A 606 25.70 4.11 30.58
C GLU A 606 25.25 5.38 29.83
N GLU A 607 24.28 6.13 30.38
CA GLU A 607 23.78 7.38 29.78
C GLU A 607 24.83 8.50 29.77
N GLU A 608 25.64 8.59 30.83
CA GLU A 608 26.59 9.69 31.03
C GLU A 608 28.04 9.29 30.68
N ASN A 609 28.24 8.10 30.10
CA ASN A 609 29.55 7.53 29.76
C ASN A 609 30.53 7.48 30.96
N ILE A 610 30.03 7.14 32.15
CA ILE A 610 30.84 6.88 33.35
C ILE A 610 31.24 5.41 33.33
N GLN A 611 32.54 5.15 33.50
CA GLN A 611 33.02 3.79 33.68
C GLN A 611 32.76 3.35 35.13
N ILE A 612 32.19 2.15 35.29
CA ILE A 612 31.90 1.50 36.57
C ILE A 612 32.68 0.18 36.66
N ASP A 613 33.44 0.02 37.74
CA ASP A 613 34.20 -1.19 38.04
C ASP A 613 33.89 -1.68 39.46
N VAL A 614 33.79 -3.00 39.63
CA VAL A 614 33.55 -3.64 40.94
C VAL A 614 34.61 -4.71 41.18
N VAL A 615 35.28 -4.60 42.32
CA VAL A 615 36.22 -5.60 42.81
C VAL A 615 35.74 -6.06 44.18
N SER A 616 35.49 -7.35 44.35
CA SER A 616 35.08 -7.92 45.63
C SER A 616 35.92 -9.16 45.92
N ASP A 617 36.61 -9.14 47.05
CA ASP A 617 37.38 -10.25 47.59
C ASP A 617 37.02 -10.49 49.07
N LYS A 618 37.67 -11.46 49.71
CA LYS A 618 37.38 -11.86 51.10
C LYS A 618 37.60 -10.75 52.13
N ASN A 619 38.38 -9.73 51.79
CA ASN A 619 38.80 -8.67 52.69
C ASN A 619 38.18 -7.32 52.32
N ASN A 620 37.84 -7.08 51.05
CA ASN A 620 37.35 -5.79 50.59
C ASN A 620 36.42 -5.90 49.37
N THR A 621 35.36 -5.09 49.40
CA THR A 621 34.50 -4.82 48.24
C THR A 621 34.61 -3.35 47.89
N CYS A 622 34.95 -3.05 46.63
CA CYS A 622 35.17 -1.71 46.13
C CYS A 622 34.38 -1.46 44.84
N PHE A 623 33.56 -0.41 44.85
CA PHE A 623 32.90 0.15 43.68
C PHE A 623 33.66 1.40 43.24
N THR A 624 34.02 1.46 41.96
CA THR A 624 34.80 2.56 41.37
C THR A 624 34.05 3.20 40.21
N TYR A 625 33.95 4.52 40.22
CA TYR A 625 33.28 5.36 39.22
C TYR A 625 34.26 6.37 38.65
N THR A 626 34.39 6.42 37.32
CA THR A 626 35.29 7.34 36.62
C THR A 626 34.51 8.45 35.94
N PHE A 627 34.60 9.66 36.48
CA PHE A 627 34.05 10.89 35.91
C PHE A 627 35.11 11.59 35.06
N LYS A 628 34.72 12.14 33.91
CA LYS A 628 35.60 13.03 33.16
C LYS A 628 35.67 14.37 33.89
N GLY A 629 36.87 14.82 34.23
CA GLY A 629 37.07 16.19 34.70
C GLY A 629 36.93 17.18 33.53
N GLU A 630 36.89 18.48 33.82
CA GLU A 630 36.94 19.50 32.77
C GLU A 630 38.17 19.31 31.88
N ALA A 631 37.96 18.75 30.70
CA ALA A 631 38.78 19.07 29.55
C ALA A 631 38.40 20.48 29.12
N SER A 632 39.38 21.30 28.79
CA SER A 632 39.21 22.61 28.17
C SER A 632 38.63 22.45 26.76
N GLU A 633 37.37 22.01 26.65
CA GLU A 633 36.65 21.89 25.38
C GLU A 633 35.60 23.00 25.30
N ASN A 634 35.97 24.05 24.56
CA ASN A 634 35.13 25.01 23.85
C ASN A 634 33.65 25.08 24.26
N LEU A 635 33.34 26.07 25.10
CA LEU A 635 32.06 26.77 25.09
C LEU A 635 31.87 27.42 23.70
N THR A 636 31.27 26.70 22.77
CA THR A 636 30.66 27.29 21.57
C THR A 636 29.22 26.80 21.45
N THR A 637 28.32 27.72 21.85
CA THR A 637 26.93 27.95 21.43
C THR A 637 25.95 26.79 21.35
#